data_AF-A0A261GS93-F1
#
_entry.id   AF-A0A261GS93-F1
#
_cell.length_a   1.000
_cell.length_b   1.000
_cell.length_c   1.000
_cell.angle_alpha   90.00
_cell.angle_beta   90.00
_cell.angle_gamma   90.00
#
_symmetry.space_group_name_H-M   'P 1'
#
loop_
_entity.id
_entity.type
_entity.pdbx_description
1 polymer ?
#
loop_
_entity_poly.entity_id
_entity_poly.type
_entity_poly.pdbx_seq_one_letter_code
_entity_poly.pdbx_strand_id
1 'polypeptide(L)'
;MVITWVGLTALILSGCEGELTEATGIASDRPFAYVVRDFPAMGDTSSLNLRPPLDPRAPYQFNPGARLMVRDRIALDSEEKDVLTSYFGGGSYDVKDLDASPDGDKVVFAAHGPSGNAAHSSWNIYEYNFASGGVRRVIADNETANLGNDTNPTYTNDGRIIFSSDRQVSKGDYRVSDIREYIEDFDEPASLLHVMNSNGSNIEQITFGAFHDIEPSTMDDGQVVFIRFGRIYEVLEDCTLENIDDPNFNTHPHGGGYGQGNGSGFPPGLDEPKEWTVDDKCGASIEGSTTTERIFVEDVFSLYRITPNGGNLHRYFGSLHEEFSDASFINYMDPIPLPDGNLITIMRHIYNPIYGGDVVKINSKNFYAVDRPVDDSITGEAEESMTPGLVNFYPNQVSPNGWYSGVAPYNDGTGRLLAGWAQCLVKVDGLTTPCQGYASEENISDPQYGIWAVDPGSNTRLPVVKGQGQALYTDIAIGAYNDRAHPYTGVKLDQLLDDNSAAFSIRSVYDRDGVDMATPEGGIVTMRDPSLTRPDDRSERFIRVLGKRSIPGDLEQEVLNNSVLNPTDGSNTKLGLTPILGSGGRGLFDVLSYAMVEPDGSAMVKVPAETSFVFEVVNKYGKRVDLIGRSDYNYNYLVKHPASLLLEKNEVLTCNGCHDPENDIPHARTDVQLASANPGAPGDGMAFPNANPLIRAINWQDTMAEALVDYLGQIPATWANILSFEDFWSDPPDDSLAFSNTYADLTTPVPVNNSTCLTDWNADCKATINYLEHIQPIWDACRTIPSGDVKSCTSCHDKADNNPQDKCPGGGGSGGDLLLGGDPAPWDPRQVQSYVELFKPDYYQKNVDGDWIEVDPNTDCPDGVEGELTVLPNPDVCFTRRLMSARGAIASARFFSMFDDDPDDDEYEVDASSSSGGGSTPEHMGMLTEAELRLIAEWLDSGAHYYNNADSFVLP
;
A
#
# COMPACT_ATOMS: atom_id res chain seq x y z
N MET A 1 21.77 81.56 45.25
CA MET A 1 21.23 80.94 46.48
C MET A 1 20.45 79.73 46.00
N VAL A 2 20.77 78.47 46.27
CA VAL A 2 21.38 77.78 47.43
C VAL A 2 22.01 76.47 46.91
N ILE A 3 23.33 76.31 47.07
CA ILE A 3 24.08 75.25 47.78
C ILE A 3 23.80 73.79 47.35
N THR A 4 24.84 73.21 46.73
CA THR A 4 25.09 71.80 46.42
C THR A 4 25.47 70.99 47.65
N TRP A 5 25.05 69.72 47.70
CA TRP A 5 25.69 68.66 48.49
C TRP A 5 25.83 67.39 47.65
N VAL A 6 27.04 66.82 47.68
CA VAL A 6 27.46 65.55 47.06
C VAL A 6 27.23 64.44 48.09
N GLY A 7 26.60 63.34 47.68
CA GLY A 7 26.43 62.12 48.49
C GLY A 7 26.90 60.90 47.70
N LEU A 8 27.87 60.21 48.27
CA LEU A 8 28.61 59.05 47.76
C LEU A 8 27.77 57.76 47.94
N THR A 9 27.51 57.01 46.87
CA THR A 9 26.88 55.67 46.94
C THR A 9 27.93 54.60 46.69
N ALA A 10 28.16 53.72 47.67
CA ALA A 10 29.01 52.54 47.57
C ALA A 10 28.16 51.33 47.19
N LEU A 11 28.57 50.62 46.12
CA LEU A 11 28.07 49.30 45.76
C LEU A 11 28.53 48.27 46.81
N ILE A 12 27.61 47.40 47.24
CA ILE A 12 27.93 46.08 47.82
C ILE A 12 27.16 45.06 47.01
N LEU A 13 27.88 44.17 46.32
CA LEU A 13 27.35 42.95 45.72
C LEU A 13 27.01 41.97 46.85
N SER A 14 25.80 41.42 46.82
CA SER A 14 25.44 40.18 47.52
C SER A 14 25.03 39.14 46.47
N GLY A 15 25.82 38.07 46.36
CA GLY A 15 25.44 36.87 45.61
C GLY A 15 24.26 36.18 46.29
N CYS A 16 23.31 35.72 45.49
CA CYS A 16 22.27 34.79 45.92
C CYS A 16 22.76 33.37 45.64
N GLU A 17 23.11 32.64 46.71
CA GLU A 17 22.94 31.20 46.77
C GLU A 17 21.43 30.92 46.70
N GLY A 18 20.98 30.33 45.60
CA GLY A 18 19.62 29.80 45.47
C GLY A 18 19.56 28.41 46.11
N GLU A 19 18.85 28.31 47.23
CA GLU A 19 18.41 27.05 47.82
C GLU A 19 17.58 26.26 46.79
N LEU A 20 17.96 24.99 46.59
CA LEU A 20 17.15 23.98 45.90
C LEU A 20 15.86 23.75 46.70
N THR A 21 14.78 24.43 46.34
CA THR A 21 13.45 24.09 46.82
C THR A 21 13.06 22.69 46.36
N GLU A 22 12.64 21.85 47.30
CA GLU A 22 12.26 20.44 47.12
C GLU A 22 11.34 20.22 45.91
N ALA A 23 11.79 19.34 45.01
CA ALA A 23 11.12 18.90 43.79
C ALA A 23 9.92 17.97 44.06
N THR A 24 8.93 18.45 44.82
CA THR A 24 7.73 17.68 45.21
C THR A 24 6.66 17.56 44.11
N GLY A 25 6.84 18.22 42.97
CA GLY A 25 5.85 18.26 41.87
C GLY A 25 5.98 17.18 40.78
N ILE A 26 7.03 16.34 40.82
CA ILE A 26 7.35 15.38 39.73
C ILE A 26 6.88 13.96 40.06
N ALA A 27 6.82 13.60 41.35
CA ALA A 27 6.71 12.21 41.79
C ALA A 27 5.42 11.55 41.27
N SER A 28 5.60 10.57 40.39
CA SER A 28 4.55 9.66 39.94
C SER A 28 4.94 8.24 40.31
N ASP A 29 4.07 7.50 41.00
CA ASP A 29 4.30 6.10 41.40
C ASP A 29 4.19 5.11 40.21
N ARG A 30 4.41 5.59 38.98
CA ARG A 30 4.40 4.76 37.77
C ARG A 30 5.81 4.26 37.46
N PRO A 31 6.01 2.94 37.28
CA PRO A 31 7.29 2.44 36.81
C PRO A 31 7.54 2.89 35.38
N PHE A 32 8.81 3.01 35.00
CA PHE A 32 9.18 3.30 33.62
C PHE A 32 10.50 2.61 33.27
N ALA A 33 10.67 2.36 31.98
CA ALA A 33 11.86 1.78 31.38
C ALA A 33 12.45 2.73 30.36
N TYR A 34 13.76 2.65 30.15
CA TYR A 34 14.44 3.40 29.10
C TYR A 34 15.70 2.68 28.62
N VAL A 35 16.07 2.96 27.38
CA VAL A 35 17.35 2.52 26.82
C VAL A 35 18.37 3.62 26.99
N VAL A 36 19.55 3.25 27.49
CA VAL A 36 20.72 4.12 27.54
C VAL A 36 21.87 3.48 26.76
N ARG A 37 22.48 4.26 25.86
CA ARG A 37 23.66 3.87 25.08
C ARG A 37 24.72 4.98 25.16
N ASP A 38 25.93 4.69 24.70
CA ASP A 38 26.96 5.72 24.58
C ASP A 38 26.68 6.55 23.32
N PHE A 39 26.72 7.88 23.48
CA PHE A 39 26.58 8.88 22.43
C PHE A 39 27.82 8.80 21.50
N PRO A 40 27.63 8.82 20.16
CA PRO A 40 28.74 8.76 19.22
C PRO A 40 29.70 9.95 19.39
N ALA A 41 30.98 9.80 19.03
CA ALA A 41 31.91 10.93 19.11
C ALA A 41 31.47 12.07 18.15
N MET A 42 31.53 13.34 18.60
CA MET A 42 31.16 14.48 17.75
C MET A 42 32.00 14.52 16.48
N GLY A 43 31.34 14.63 15.32
CA GLY A 43 31.97 14.63 13.98
C GLY A 43 31.91 13.28 13.24
N ASP A 44 31.52 12.19 13.91
CA ASP A 44 31.30 10.88 13.25
C ASP A 44 29.89 10.74 12.64
N THR A 45 28.96 11.67 12.88
CA THR A 45 27.58 11.59 12.35
C THR A 45 27.34 12.45 11.10
N SER A 46 28.36 13.17 10.60
CA SER A 46 28.22 14.19 9.55
C SER A 46 28.76 13.77 8.17
N SER A 47 28.70 12.48 7.81
CA SER A 47 29.11 12.04 6.46
C SER A 47 28.24 10.89 5.93
N LEU A 48 28.05 10.82 4.60
CA LEU A 48 27.29 9.75 3.89
C LEU A 48 27.63 8.34 4.35
N ASN A 49 28.89 8.11 4.73
CA ASN A 49 29.42 6.77 4.98
C ASN A 49 29.37 6.36 6.46
N LEU A 50 28.98 7.27 7.37
CA LEU A 50 28.87 6.97 8.80
C LEU A 50 27.41 7.04 9.22
N ARG A 51 26.88 5.88 9.61
CA ARG A 51 25.49 5.74 10.07
C ARG A 51 25.41 6.10 11.56
N PRO A 52 24.62 7.11 11.99
CA PRO A 52 24.37 7.33 13.41
C PRO A 52 23.72 6.08 14.06
N PRO A 53 23.81 5.89 15.39
CA PRO A 53 23.05 4.84 16.04
C PRO A 53 21.56 4.96 15.74
N LEU A 54 20.86 3.83 15.55
CA LEU A 54 19.42 3.81 15.22
C LEU A 54 19.10 4.57 13.93
N ASP A 55 19.90 4.35 12.90
CA ASP A 55 19.65 4.86 11.56
C ASP A 55 18.53 4.05 10.89
N PRO A 56 17.43 4.67 10.42
CA PRO A 56 16.38 4.01 9.63
C PRO A 56 16.90 3.27 8.40
N ARG A 57 18.06 3.70 7.88
CA ARG A 57 18.81 3.08 6.78
C ARG A 57 19.53 1.79 7.16
N ALA A 58 19.47 1.40 8.43
CA ALA A 58 20.20 0.28 9.00
C ALA A 58 19.42 -0.38 10.16
N PRO A 59 18.16 -0.81 9.93
CA PRO A 59 17.27 -1.26 11.01
C PRO A 59 17.87 -2.40 11.85
N TYR A 60 18.79 -3.19 11.28
CA TYR A 60 19.42 -4.35 11.92
C TYR A 60 20.83 -4.10 12.47
N GLN A 61 21.33 -2.86 12.40
CA GLN A 61 22.69 -2.55 12.84
C GLN A 61 22.89 -2.89 14.32
N PHE A 62 23.84 -3.79 14.61
CA PHE A 62 24.17 -4.22 15.96
C PHE A 62 25.28 -3.34 16.58
N ASN A 63 24.91 -2.56 17.59
CA ASN A 63 25.76 -1.60 18.31
C ASN A 63 25.87 -1.98 19.81
N PRO A 64 26.67 -3.00 20.17
CA PRO A 64 26.71 -3.54 21.53
C PRO A 64 27.17 -2.49 22.57
N GLY A 65 26.53 -2.52 23.74
CA GLY A 65 26.82 -1.63 24.87
C GLY A 65 25.60 -0.87 25.40
N ALA A 66 24.49 -0.88 24.67
CA ALA A 66 23.22 -0.36 25.14
C ALA A 66 22.71 -1.14 26.38
N ARG A 67 21.97 -0.46 27.25
CA ARG A 67 21.39 -1.04 28.47
C ARG A 67 19.92 -0.69 28.61
N LEU A 68 19.13 -1.68 29.01
CA LEU A 68 17.73 -1.49 29.41
C LEU A 68 17.67 -1.22 30.91
N MET A 69 17.29 -0.01 31.27
CA MET A 69 17.19 0.45 32.65
C MET A 69 15.72 0.56 33.06
N VAL A 70 15.42 0.14 34.28
CA VAL A 70 14.08 0.20 34.86
C VAL A 70 14.11 0.93 36.20
N ARG A 71 13.08 1.74 36.46
CA ARG A 71 12.83 2.43 37.72
C ARG A 71 11.38 2.21 38.18
N ASP A 72 11.17 2.19 39.49
CA ASP A 72 9.86 1.89 40.11
C ASP A 72 8.89 3.08 40.08
N ARG A 73 9.42 4.30 39.92
CA ARG A 73 8.65 5.56 39.93
C ARG A 73 9.37 6.63 39.13
N ILE A 74 8.62 7.60 38.60
CA ILE A 74 9.19 8.79 37.96
C ILE A 74 9.56 9.80 39.06
N ALA A 75 10.79 9.70 39.56
CA ALA A 75 11.34 10.60 40.57
C ALA A 75 12.87 10.66 40.46
N LEU A 76 13.48 11.75 40.95
CA LEU A 76 14.93 11.93 40.90
C LEU A 76 15.70 10.91 41.76
N ASP A 77 15.10 10.46 42.86
CA ASP A 77 15.69 9.60 43.89
C ASP A 77 15.38 8.10 43.74
N SER A 78 14.66 7.70 42.69
CA SER A 78 14.36 6.28 42.41
C SER A 78 15.61 5.48 42.03
N GLU A 79 15.67 4.20 42.42
CA GLU A 79 16.81 3.33 42.08
C GLU A 79 16.73 2.83 40.64
N GLU A 80 17.87 2.76 39.96
CA GLU A 80 17.99 2.27 38.58
C GLU A 80 18.43 0.80 38.56
N LYS A 81 17.76 -0.02 37.75
CA LYS A 81 18.10 -1.43 37.56
C LYS A 81 18.36 -1.76 36.09
N ASP A 82 19.55 -2.25 35.79
CA ASP A 82 19.85 -2.92 34.52
C ASP A 82 19.25 -4.32 34.52
N VAL A 83 18.32 -4.60 33.60
CA VAL A 83 17.56 -5.85 33.59
C VAL A 83 18.12 -6.92 32.65
N LEU A 84 19.05 -6.58 31.75
CA LEU A 84 19.53 -7.48 30.70
C LEU A 84 20.97 -7.96 30.92
N THR A 85 21.81 -7.23 31.66
CA THR A 85 23.21 -7.65 31.93
C THR A 85 23.27 -9.04 32.58
N SER A 86 22.38 -9.31 33.55
CA SER A 86 22.34 -10.64 34.18
C SER A 86 21.78 -11.72 33.25
N TYR A 87 20.86 -11.36 32.36
CA TYR A 87 20.23 -12.27 31.41
C TYR A 87 21.23 -12.76 30.35
N PHE A 88 22.01 -11.85 29.76
CA PHE A 88 23.01 -12.17 28.74
C PHE A 88 24.39 -12.55 29.31
N GLY A 89 24.59 -12.45 30.64
CA GLY A 89 25.85 -12.78 31.31
C GLY A 89 26.96 -11.75 31.12
N GLY A 90 26.62 -10.52 30.74
CA GLY A 90 27.54 -9.40 30.49
C GLY A 90 26.86 -8.23 29.79
N GLY A 91 27.57 -7.13 29.60
CA GLY A 91 27.07 -5.89 28.96
C GLY A 91 27.32 -5.78 27.45
N SER A 92 27.73 -6.86 26.79
CA SER A 92 28.05 -6.85 25.35
C SER A 92 26.84 -7.17 24.46
N TYR A 93 25.63 -6.85 24.92
CA TYR A 93 24.38 -6.96 24.17
C TYR A 93 23.98 -5.59 23.61
N ASP A 94 22.98 -5.57 22.74
CA ASP A 94 22.32 -4.34 22.28
C ASP A 94 20.80 -4.47 22.50
N VAL A 95 20.12 -3.34 22.68
CA VAL A 95 18.68 -3.24 22.97
C VAL A 95 18.12 -1.93 22.41
N LYS A 96 16.90 -1.97 21.86
CA LYS A 96 16.18 -0.83 21.30
C LYS A 96 14.68 -1.12 21.18
N ASP A 97 13.92 -0.11 20.77
CA ASP A 97 12.53 -0.14 20.35
C ASP A 97 11.58 -0.63 21.47
N LEU A 98 11.39 0.19 22.51
CA LEU A 98 10.55 -0.16 23.66
C LEU A 98 9.09 0.23 23.42
N ASP A 99 8.17 -0.67 23.77
CA ASP A 99 6.74 -0.38 23.82
C ASP A 99 6.10 -0.93 25.10
N ALA A 100 5.20 -0.16 25.71
CA ALA A 100 4.50 -0.55 26.94
C ALA A 100 3.19 -1.26 26.62
N SER A 101 2.87 -2.33 27.35
CA SER A 101 1.58 -3.01 27.17
C SER A 101 0.40 -2.09 27.54
N PRO A 102 -0.78 -2.24 26.91
CA PRO A 102 -1.95 -1.42 27.21
C PRO A 102 -2.38 -1.47 28.69
N ASP A 103 -2.09 -2.56 29.40
CA ASP A 103 -2.33 -2.69 30.84
C ASP A 103 -1.31 -1.95 31.72
N GLY A 104 -0.18 -1.54 31.16
CA GLY A 104 0.94 -0.88 31.85
C GLY A 104 1.85 -1.82 32.64
N ASP A 105 1.60 -3.13 32.62
CA ASP A 105 2.30 -4.11 33.47
C ASP A 105 3.61 -4.64 32.85
N LYS A 106 3.81 -4.42 31.54
CA LYS A 106 4.92 -4.98 30.77
C LYS A 106 5.48 -3.98 29.77
N VAL A 107 6.70 -4.29 29.33
CA VAL A 107 7.37 -3.62 28.20
C VAL A 107 7.90 -4.70 27.26
N VAL A 108 7.62 -4.56 25.97
CA VAL A 108 8.23 -5.35 24.90
C VAL A 108 9.37 -4.56 24.27
N PHE A 109 10.42 -5.24 23.82
CA PHE A 109 11.60 -4.61 23.22
C PHE A 109 12.38 -5.59 22.33
N ALA A 110 13.19 -5.04 21.43
CA ALA A 110 14.14 -5.81 20.63
C ALA A 110 15.51 -5.87 21.32
N ALA A 111 16.15 -7.03 21.36
CA ALA A 111 17.52 -7.15 21.84
C ALA A 111 18.34 -8.18 21.06
N HIS A 112 19.64 -7.90 20.93
CA HIS A 112 20.62 -8.77 20.31
C HIS A 112 21.64 -9.20 21.36
N GLY A 113 21.88 -10.51 21.50
CA GLY A 113 22.85 -11.03 22.47
C GLY A 113 24.31 -10.71 22.08
N PRO A 114 25.29 -11.05 22.93
CA PRO A 114 26.69 -10.88 22.56
C PRO A 114 27.07 -11.63 21.28
N SER A 115 27.98 -11.06 20.49
CA SER A 115 28.50 -11.71 19.27
C SER A 115 28.98 -13.14 19.56
N GLY A 116 28.53 -14.10 18.76
CA GLY A 116 28.82 -15.52 18.93
C GLY A 116 27.90 -16.26 19.93
N ASN A 117 26.89 -15.60 20.50
CA ASN A 117 25.88 -16.27 21.32
C ASN A 117 24.89 -17.05 20.42
N ALA A 118 25.05 -18.36 20.33
CA ALA A 118 24.21 -19.21 19.48
C ALA A 118 22.72 -19.24 19.85
N ALA A 119 22.35 -18.87 21.08
CA ALA A 119 20.94 -18.76 21.46
C ALA A 119 20.34 -17.42 21.04
N HIS A 120 21.13 -16.34 20.98
CA HIS A 120 20.68 -14.96 20.76
C HIS A 120 21.57 -14.29 19.70
N SER A 121 21.64 -14.89 18.51
CA SER A 121 22.58 -14.55 17.45
C SER A 121 22.06 -13.53 16.43
N SER A 122 20.79 -13.14 16.54
CA SER A 122 20.15 -12.07 15.76
C SER A 122 19.32 -11.15 16.68
N TRP A 123 18.70 -10.12 16.11
CA TRP A 123 17.67 -9.34 16.81
C TRP A 123 16.45 -10.22 17.12
N ASN A 124 16.06 -10.25 18.40
CA ASN A 124 14.95 -11.05 18.90
C ASN A 124 14.03 -10.17 19.77
N ILE A 125 12.76 -10.59 19.91
CA ILE A 125 11.77 -9.88 20.73
C ILE A 125 11.72 -10.44 22.15
N TYR A 126 11.75 -9.55 23.14
CA TYR A 126 11.69 -9.85 24.56
C TYR A 126 10.59 -9.06 25.26
N GLU A 127 10.18 -9.56 26.41
CA GLU A 127 9.19 -8.94 27.28
C GLU A 127 9.74 -8.87 28.70
N TYR A 128 9.59 -7.71 29.34
CA TYR A 128 9.86 -7.47 30.75
C TYR A 128 8.56 -7.19 31.49
N ASN A 129 8.37 -7.77 32.67
CA ASN A 129 7.22 -7.50 33.53
C ASN A 129 7.65 -6.69 34.76
N PHE A 130 7.04 -5.51 34.96
CA PHE A 130 7.42 -4.59 36.05
C PHE A 130 7.21 -5.20 37.44
N ALA A 131 6.12 -5.94 37.65
CA ALA A 131 5.76 -6.48 38.95
C ALA A 131 6.70 -7.62 39.40
N SER A 132 7.01 -8.56 38.50
CA SER A 132 7.87 -9.72 38.80
C SER A 132 9.35 -9.43 38.61
N GLY A 133 9.68 -8.41 37.81
CA GLY A 133 11.05 -8.12 37.38
C GLY A 133 11.68 -9.18 36.48
N GLY A 134 10.86 -10.04 35.87
CA GLY A 134 11.31 -11.11 34.97
C GLY A 134 11.42 -10.66 33.51
N VAL A 135 12.44 -11.19 32.82
CA VAL A 135 12.64 -11.06 31.36
C VAL A 135 12.39 -12.41 30.71
N ARG A 136 11.68 -12.43 29.58
CA ARG A 136 11.55 -13.60 28.71
C ARG A 136 11.77 -13.20 27.25
N ARG A 137 12.33 -14.11 26.45
CA ARG A 137 12.24 -14.02 24.99
C ARG A 137 10.86 -14.51 24.54
N VAL A 138 10.23 -13.83 23.59
CA VAL A 138 8.87 -14.16 23.13
C VAL A 138 8.87 -15.43 22.28
N ILE A 139 9.71 -15.50 21.25
CA ILE A 139 9.92 -16.72 20.46
C ILE A 139 10.90 -17.62 21.24
N ALA A 140 10.39 -18.71 21.80
CA ALA A 140 11.18 -19.53 22.73
C ALA A 140 12.28 -20.35 22.02
N ASP A 141 11.95 -20.93 20.88
CA ASP A 141 12.84 -21.82 20.12
C ASP A 141 14.01 -21.06 19.48
N ASN A 142 15.25 -21.52 19.70
CA ASN A 142 16.45 -20.81 19.23
C ASN A 142 16.54 -20.77 17.71
N GLU A 143 16.16 -21.83 17.02
CA GLU A 143 16.29 -21.89 15.56
C GLU A 143 15.31 -20.90 14.94
N THR A 144 14.03 -21.00 15.29
CA THR A 144 12.96 -20.11 14.82
C THR A 144 13.23 -18.65 15.16
N ALA A 145 13.65 -18.36 16.39
CA ALA A 145 13.88 -17.00 16.84
C ALA A 145 15.06 -16.33 16.12
N ASN A 146 16.08 -17.10 15.71
CA ASN A 146 17.23 -16.57 14.98
C ASN A 146 17.15 -16.70 13.45
N LEU A 147 15.99 -17.10 12.89
CA LEU A 147 15.78 -17.13 11.42
C LEU A 147 15.70 -15.73 10.79
N GLY A 148 15.44 -14.69 11.59
CA GLY A 148 15.39 -13.31 11.12
C GLY A 148 15.89 -12.32 12.18
N ASN A 149 15.93 -11.06 11.80
CA ASN A 149 16.20 -9.92 12.66
C ASN A 149 14.90 -9.22 13.04
N ASP A 150 14.38 -9.50 14.23
CA ASP A 150 13.10 -8.98 14.70
C ASP A 150 13.30 -7.71 15.54
N THR A 151 12.84 -6.57 15.02
CA THR A 151 12.97 -5.24 15.63
C THR A 151 11.61 -4.55 15.78
N ASN A 152 11.59 -3.39 16.43
CA ASN A 152 10.40 -2.53 16.54
C ASN A 152 9.12 -3.24 17.04
N PRO A 153 9.17 -4.04 18.13
CA PRO A 153 7.99 -4.72 18.61
C PRO A 153 7.01 -3.75 19.30
N THR A 154 5.73 -4.00 19.10
CA THR A 154 4.63 -3.18 19.63
C THR A 154 3.45 -4.06 20.00
N TYR A 155 2.85 -3.80 21.15
CA TYR A 155 1.60 -4.43 21.54
C TYR A 155 0.44 -3.85 20.76
N THR A 156 -0.37 -4.73 20.20
CA THR A 156 -1.70 -4.38 19.67
C THR A 156 -2.73 -4.39 20.79
N ASN A 157 -3.83 -3.67 20.62
CA ASN A 157 -4.90 -3.59 21.62
C ASN A 157 -5.67 -4.92 21.80
N ASP A 158 -5.49 -5.89 20.89
CA ASP A 158 -6.06 -7.24 21.02
C ASP A 158 -5.10 -8.25 21.72
N GLY A 159 -3.90 -7.80 22.12
CA GLY A 159 -2.94 -8.59 22.87
C GLY A 159 -1.93 -9.39 22.02
N ARG A 160 -1.91 -9.20 20.70
CA ARG A 160 -0.83 -9.66 19.80
C ARG A 160 0.35 -8.68 19.81
N ILE A 161 1.46 -9.11 19.20
CA ILE A 161 2.66 -8.29 19.00
C ILE A 161 2.87 -8.10 17.50
N ILE A 162 2.95 -6.84 17.05
CA ILE A 162 3.44 -6.45 15.73
C ILE A 162 4.92 -6.10 15.84
N PHE A 163 5.71 -6.39 14.81
CA PHE A 163 7.14 -6.12 14.77
C PHE A 163 7.67 -6.03 13.34
N SER A 164 8.80 -5.36 13.15
CA SER A 164 9.50 -5.27 11.86
C SER A 164 10.53 -6.40 11.73
N SER A 165 10.67 -7.00 10.55
CA SER A 165 11.56 -8.14 10.34
C SER A 165 11.97 -8.36 8.88
N ASP A 166 13.12 -9.02 8.67
CA ASP A 166 13.63 -9.49 7.38
C ASP A 166 13.11 -10.89 6.99
N ARG A 167 12.14 -11.44 7.73
CA ARG A 167 11.48 -12.74 7.47
C ARG A 167 10.60 -12.77 6.22
N GLN A 168 10.80 -11.84 5.30
CA GLN A 168 10.00 -11.69 4.09
C GLN A 168 9.95 -13.00 3.28
N VAL A 169 8.75 -13.50 3.02
CA VAL A 169 8.51 -14.67 2.17
C VAL A 169 8.01 -14.30 0.78
N SER A 170 7.49 -13.09 0.60
CA SER A 170 7.06 -12.54 -0.69
C SER A 170 7.22 -11.02 -0.73
N LYS A 171 7.57 -10.48 -1.91
CA LYS A 171 7.57 -9.03 -2.18
C LYS A 171 6.18 -8.46 -2.46
N GLY A 172 5.20 -9.31 -2.75
CA GLY A 172 3.87 -8.86 -3.18
C GLY A 172 3.91 -7.94 -4.41
N ASP A 173 2.81 -7.22 -4.66
CA ASP A 173 2.74 -6.14 -5.66
C ASP A 173 2.69 -4.78 -4.95
N TYR A 174 3.75 -4.49 -4.19
CA TYR A 174 3.78 -3.33 -3.29
C TYR A 174 3.78 -1.98 -4.02
N ARG A 175 4.25 -1.96 -5.28
CA ARG A 175 4.33 -0.74 -6.10
C ARG A 175 2.97 -0.12 -6.38
N VAL A 176 1.91 -0.89 -6.16
CA VAL A 176 0.55 -0.39 -6.22
C VAL A 176 0.19 0.47 -5.00
N SER A 177 0.64 0.08 -3.80
CA SER A 177 0.36 0.82 -2.58
C SER A 177 1.25 2.05 -2.43
N ASP A 178 2.36 2.07 -3.17
CA ASP A 178 3.34 3.14 -3.18
C ASP A 178 4.12 3.10 -4.51
N ILE A 179 3.86 4.07 -5.39
CA ILE A 179 4.42 4.11 -6.74
C ILE A 179 5.90 4.54 -6.77
N ARG A 180 6.45 5.02 -5.65
CA ARG A 180 7.81 5.56 -5.59
C ARG A 180 8.84 4.51 -5.97
N GLU A 181 9.79 4.89 -6.83
CA GLU A 181 10.85 3.99 -7.30
C GLU A 181 11.95 3.88 -6.24
N TYR A 182 11.90 2.79 -5.50
CA TYR A 182 12.88 2.46 -4.47
C TYR A 182 14.24 2.04 -5.05
N ILE A 183 15.32 2.58 -4.50
CA ILE A 183 16.68 2.07 -4.73
C ILE A 183 17.01 1.01 -3.68
N GLU A 184 17.33 -0.20 -4.13
CA GLU A 184 17.94 -1.24 -3.28
C GLU A 184 19.40 -0.83 -2.91
N ASP A 185 19.58 0.19 -2.05
CA ASP A 185 20.89 0.79 -1.73
C ASP A 185 21.41 0.48 -0.31
N PHE A 186 20.67 -0.25 0.52
CA PHE A 186 21.09 -0.47 1.92
C PHE A 186 22.07 -1.63 2.13
N ASP A 187 22.26 -2.49 1.12
CA ASP A 187 22.96 -3.79 1.24
C ASP A 187 22.37 -4.66 2.37
N GLU A 188 21.07 -4.50 2.66
CA GLU A 188 20.33 -5.29 3.65
C GLU A 188 18.88 -5.59 3.20
N PRO A 189 18.27 -6.68 3.70
CA PRO A 189 16.89 -7.02 3.35
C PRO A 189 15.87 -5.97 3.84
N ALA A 190 14.71 -5.91 3.18
CA ALA A 190 13.61 -5.06 3.63
C ALA A 190 13.17 -5.43 5.06
N SER A 191 12.92 -4.43 5.90
CA SER A 191 12.27 -4.59 7.20
C SER A 191 10.77 -4.40 7.04
N LEU A 192 9.98 -5.45 7.26
CA LEU A 192 8.54 -5.44 7.00
C LEU A 192 7.76 -5.88 8.23
N LEU A 193 6.53 -5.40 8.34
CA LEU A 193 5.68 -5.71 9.49
C LEU A 193 5.21 -7.15 9.45
N HIS A 194 5.33 -7.79 10.61
CA HIS A 194 4.80 -9.10 10.94
C HIS A 194 3.97 -9.01 12.21
N VAL A 195 3.00 -9.89 12.36
CA VAL A 195 2.21 -10.05 13.57
C VAL A 195 2.39 -11.45 14.15
N MET A 196 2.35 -11.58 15.48
CA MET A 196 2.35 -12.86 16.17
C MET A 196 1.50 -12.82 17.44
N ASN A 197 1.10 -14.00 17.92
CA ASN A 197 0.55 -14.13 19.26
C ASN A 197 1.60 -13.76 20.32
N SER A 198 1.17 -13.28 21.50
CA SER A 198 2.07 -12.90 22.62
C SER A 198 2.95 -14.04 23.18
N ASN A 199 2.69 -15.29 22.76
CA ASN A 199 3.50 -16.46 23.08
C ASN A 199 4.54 -16.83 21.99
N GLY A 200 4.65 -16.04 20.91
CA GLY A 200 5.57 -16.26 19.80
C GLY A 200 5.10 -17.25 18.72
N SER A 201 3.81 -17.61 18.70
CA SER A 201 3.21 -18.47 17.66
C SER A 201 2.46 -17.67 16.59
N ASN A 202 2.16 -18.30 15.45
CA ASN A 202 1.42 -17.73 14.31
C ASN A 202 2.05 -16.43 13.81
N ILE A 203 3.32 -16.50 13.41
CA ILE A 203 4.00 -15.36 12.77
C ILE A 203 3.46 -15.22 11.35
N GLU A 204 2.93 -14.05 11.01
CA GLU A 204 2.35 -13.73 9.71
C GLU A 204 2.90 -12.39 9.21
N GLN A 205 3.35 -12.34 7.95
CA GLN A 205 3.79 -11.10 7.29
C GLN A 205 2.55 -10.30 6.87
N ILE A 206 2.48 -9.02 7.25
CA ILE A 206 1.32 -8.16 6.99
C ILE A 206 1.61 -6.95 6.09
N THR A 207 2.89 -6.60 5.88
CA THR A 207 3.29 -5.65 4.84
C THR A 207 4.28 -6.26 3.86
N PHE A 208 4.33 -5.71 2.65
CA PHE A 208 5.07 -6.27 1.53
C PHE A 208 5.79 -5.14 0.80
N GLY A 209 7.02 -5.39 0.35
CA GLY A 209 7.73 -4.50 -0.55
C GLY A 209 9.24 -4.51 -0.40
N ALA A 210 9.86 -3.41 -0.82
CA ALA A 210 11.30 -3.20 -0.71
C ALA A 210 11.67 -2.12 0.32
N PHE A 211 10.70 -1.29 0.73
CA PHE A 211 10.85 -0.28 1.76
C PHE A 211 11.08 -0.90 3.15
N HIS A 212 11.50 -0.07 4.09
CA HIS A 212 11.56 -0.40 5.52
C HIS A 212 10.31 0.12 6.22
N ASP A 213 9.43 -0.77 6.66
CA ASP A 213 8.30 -0.48 7.52
C ASP A 213 8.73 -0.66 8.99
N ILE A 214 8.99 0.46 9.67
CA ILE A 214 9.65 0.53 10.98
C ILE A 214 8.81 1.35 11.97
N GLU A 215 9.19 1.29 13.25
CA GLU A 215 8.60 2.08 14.34
C GLU A 215 7.06 2.06 14.37
N PRO A 216 6.43 0.86 14.41
CA PRO A 216 4.99 0.79 14.56
C PRO A 216 4.57 1.28 15.95
N SER A 217 3.34 1.78 16.05
CA SER A 217 2.71 2.15 17.30
C SER A 217 1.20 1.96 17.20
N THR A 218 0.58 1.45 18.27
CA THR A 218 -0.86 1.13 18.27
C THR A 218 -1.69 2.35 18.68
N MET A 219 -2.67 2.69 17.85
CA MET A 219 -3.62 3.77 18.10
C MET A 219 -4.77 3.32 19.01
N ASP A 220 -5.48 4.27 19.63
CA ASP A 220 -6.60 3.98 20.54
C ASP A 220 -7.74 3.19 19.85
N ASP A 221 -7.92 3.35 18.53
CA ASP A 221 -8.91 2.60 17.74
C ASP A 221 -8.44 1.21 17.27
N GLY A 222 -7.25 0.79 17.69
CA GLY A 222 -6.70 -0.53 17.44
C GLY A 222 -6.00 -0.70 16.09
N GLN A 223 -6.01 0.30 15.22
CA GLN A 223 -5.09 0.31 14.07
C GLN A 223 -3.66 0.59 14.54
N VAL A 224 -2.70 0.23 13.70
CA VAL A 224 -1.27 0.48 13.92
C VAL A 224 -0.81 1.54 12.92
N VAL A 225 -0.18 2.59 13.43
CA VAL A 225 0.59 3.55 12.63
C VAL A 225 2.04 3.09 12.54
N PHE A 226 2.72 3.31 11.42
CA PHE A 226 4.14 2.99 11.28
C PHE A 226 4.80 3.91 10.25
N ILE A 227 6.13 3.96 10.25
CA ILE A 227 6.93 4.66 9.24
C ILE A 227 7.25 3.70 8.11
N ARG A 228 6.89 4.08 6.88
CA ARG A 228 7.51 3.53 5.67
C ARG A 228 8.65 4.43 5.26
N PHE A 229 9.85 3.86 5.26
CA PHE A 229 11.10 4.51 4.91
C PHE A 229 11.68 3.94 3.61
N GLY A 230 12.14 4.81 2.72
CA GLY A 230 12.87 4.41 1.52
C GLY A 230 13.84 5.49 1.04
N ARG A 231 14.63 5.16 0.03
CA ARG A 231 15.46 6.12 -0.70
C ARG A 231 15.09 6.17 -2.17
N ILE A 232 14.91 7.38 -2.70
CA ILE A 232 14.63 7.65 -4.12
C ILE A 232 15.76 8.52 -4.70
N TYR A 233 15.80 8.69 -6.03
CA TYR A 233 16.83 9.49 -6.68
C TYR A 233 16.36 10.38 -7.83
N GLU A 234 17.13 11.43 -8.08
CA GLU A 234 17.11 12.22 -9.31
C GLU A 234 18.52 12.23 -9.94
N VAL A 235 18.59 12.02 -11.25
CA VAL A 235 19.85 11.99 -12.00
C VAL A 235 20.24 13.40 -12.42
N LEU A 236 21.44 13.83 -12.05
CA LEU A 236 22.06 15.04 -12.59
C LEU A 236 23.13 14.70 -13.60
N GLU A 237 22.88 15.10 -14.85
CA GLU A 237 23.83 14.91 -15.95
C GLU A 237 25.09 15.81 -15.82
N ASP A 238 25.06 16.88 -15.01
CA ASP A 238 26.19 17.80 -14.83
C ASP A 238 26.28 18.38 -13.39
N CYS A 239 26.89 17.66 -12.44
CA CYS A 239 27.09 18.15 -11.07
C CYS A 239 28.24 19.18 -10.98
N THR A 240 28.02 20.37 -11.53
CA THR A 240 28.90 21.53 -11.37
C THR A 240 28.37 22.46 -10.28
N LEU A 241 29.26 23.21 -9.60
CA LEU A 241 28.83 24.25 -8.64
C LEU A 241 27.85 25.26 -9.25
N GLU A 242 27.94 25.51 -10.55
CA GLU A 242 27.05 26.41 -11.28
C GLU A 242 25.63 25.83 -11.44
N ASN A 243 25.48 24.50 -11.54
CA ASN A 243 24.18 23.82 -11.66
C ASN A 243 23.55 23.53 -10.29
N ILE A 244 24.37 23.24 -9.27
CA ILE A 244 23.92 23.07 -7.88
C ILE A 244 23.46 24.40 -7.25
N ASP A 245 24.02 25.54 -7.71
CA ASP A 245 23.63 26.88 -7.28
C ASP A 245 22.67 27.59 -8.27
N ASP A 246 22.13 26.90 -9.29
CA ASP A 246 21.19 27.50 -10.25
C ASP A 246 19.85 27.82 -9.55
N PRO A 247 19.45 29.09 -9.41
CA PRO A 247 18.15 29.45 -8.85
C PRO A 247 16.95 28.95 -9.68
N ASN A 248 17.17 28.47 -10.91
CA ASN A 248 16.16 27.88 -11.80
C ASN A 248 16.19 26.35 -11.84
N PHE A 249 17.03 25.70 -11.04
CA PHE A 249 16.94 24.26 -10.79
C PHE A 249 15.50 23.86 -10.38
N ASN A 250 14.73 24.83 -9.82
CA ASN A 250 13.33 24.69 -9.41
C ASN A 250 12.32 25.52 -10.24
N THR A 251 12.34 25.49 -11.58
CA THR A 251 11.20 26.09 -12.34
C THR A 251 9.90 25.27 -12.29
N HIS A 252 9.83 24.24 -11.45
CA HIS A 252 8.56 23.62 -11.04
C HIS A 252 7.82 24.47 -9.99
N PRO A 253 6.47 24.46 -9.97
CA PRO A 253 5.68 25.59 -9.50
C PRO A 253 5.70 25.87 -7.99
N HIS A 254 6.34 25.05 -7.15
CA HIS A 254 6.23 25.17 -5.68
C HIS A 254 7.54 24.93 -4.87
N GLY A 255 8.70 25.23 -5.45
CA GLY A 255 9.96 25.72 -4.86
C GLY A 255 10.48 25.26 -3.47
N GLY A 256 11.76 24.86 -3.46
CA GLY A 256 12.66 24.97 -2.29
C GLY A 256 14.02 24.29 -2.44
N GLY A 257 14.77 24.49 -3.54
CA GLY A 257 16.04 23.80 -3.75
C GLY A 257 17.11 24.10 -2.70
N TYR A 258 18.14 23.25 -2.69
CA TYR A 258 19.23 23.21 -1.71
C TYR A 258 19.75 24.60 -1.29
N GLY A 259 19.50 24.99 -0.03
CA GLY A 259 19.88 26.30 0.53
C GLY A 259 18.95 27.48 0.23
N GLN A 260 17.68 27.23 -0.10
CA GLN A 260 16.65 28.27 -0.15
C GLN A 260 15.71 28.24 1.08
N GLY A 261 15.86 27.26 1.98
CA GLY A 261 15.00 27.02 3.15
C GLY A 261 13.67 26.35 2.78
N ASN A 262 12.99 25.76 3.78
CA ASN A 262 11.76 24.98 3.60
C ASN A 262 10.48 25.80 3.34
N GLY A 263 10.49 26.77 2.43
CA GLY A 263 9.29 27.55 2.09
C GLY A 263 8.59 28.18 3.31
N SER A 264 7.26 28.30 3.27
CA SER A 264 6.43 28.72 4.41
C SER A 264 5.46 27.60 4.77
N GLY A 265 5.50 27.08 5.99
CA GLY A 265 4.62 25.96 6.42
C GLY A 265 5.21 25.11 7.55
N PHE A 266 6.53 25.16 7.73
CA PHE A 266 7.24 24.48 8.82
C PHE A 266 7.30 25.32 10.11
N PRO A 267 7.38 24.67 11.29
CA PRO A 267 7.64 25.35 12.55
C PRO A 267 8.79 26.38 12.47
N PRO A 268 8.70 27.53 13.17
CA PRO A 268 9.79 28.52 13.19
C PRO A 268 11.14 27.89 13.54
N GLY A 269 12.22 28.31 12.87
CA GLY A 269 13.60 27.80 13.04
C GLY A 269 13.95 26.54 12.24
N LEU A 270 13.02 26.09 11.38
CA LEU A 270 13.27 25.13 10.30
C LEU A 270 13.50 25.83 8.94
N ASP A 271 13.63 27.16 8.93
CA ASP A 271 13.86 28.00 7.74
C ASP A 271 15.35 28.25 7.42
N GLU A 272 16.25 27.50 8.07
CA GLU A 272 17.70 27.64 8.04
C GLU A 272 18.36 26.23 8.04
N PRO A 273 19.55 26.03 7.44
CA PRO A 273 20.50 27.06 6.99
C PRO A 273 20.18 27.58 5.59
N LYS A 274 20.23 28.90 5.45
CA LYS A 274 20.12 29.57 4.13
C LYS A 274 21.33 29.33 3.22
N GLU A 275 22.42 28.76 3.72
CA GLU A 275 23.60 28.43 2.90
C GLU A 275 24.19 27.07 3.33
N TRP A 276 24.30 26.16 2.36
CA TRP A 276 24.96 24.86 2.50
C TRP A 276 26.34 24.88 1.87
N THR A 277 27.31 24.17 2.45
CA THR A 277 28.66 24.09 1.85
C THR A 277 28.68 23.14 0.65
N VAL A 278 29.66 23.32 -0.24
CA VAL A 278 29.88 22.42 -1.40
C VAL A 278 30.02 20.96 -0.97
N ASP A 279 30.71 20.73 0.15
CA ASP A 279 30.95 19.39 0.67
C ASP A 279 29.64 18.77 1.22
N ASP A 280 28.74 19.56 1.80
CA ASP A 280 27.41 19.09 2.22
C ASP A 280 26.54 18.73 1.01
N LYS A 281 26.52 19.60 -0.02
CA LYS A 281 25.73 19.38 -1.25
C LYS A 281 26.24 18.18 -2.05
N CYS A 282 27.56 18.06 -2.24
CA CYS A 282 28.17 16.90 -2.89
C CYS A 282 28.03 15.64 -2.04
N GLY A 283 28.04 15.80 -0.72
CA GLY A 283 27.80 14.76 0.28
C GLY A 283 26.34 14.32 0.38
N ALA A 284 25.43 14.78 -0.47
CA ALA A 284 24.09 14.20 -0.62
C ALA A 284 23.91 13.47 -1.97
N SER A 285 25.01 13.29 -2.71
CA SER A 285 24.99 12.70 -4.05
C SER A 285 25.94 11.50 -4.18
N ILE A 286 25.52 10.49 -4.96
CA ILE A 286 26.31 9.32 -5.34
C ILE A 286 26.99 9.59 -6.69
N GLU A 287 28.20 9.06 -6.92
CA GLU A 287 28.86 9.12 -8.23
C GLU A 287 28.07 8.29 -9.26
N GLY A 288 27.73 8.92 -10.39
CA GLY A 288 26.98 8.26 -11.47
C GLY A 288 27.84 7.32 -12.31
N SER A 289 27.30 6.88 -13.45
CA SER A 289 27.98 5.92 -14.32
C SER A 289 29.23 6.50 -15.02
N THR A 290 29.31 7.83 -15.07
CA THR A 290 30.44 8.61 -15.54
C THR A 290 30.92 9.58 -14.47
N THR A 291 32.18 10.02 -14.53
CA THR A 291 32.77 10.97 -13.56
C THR A 291 32.14 12.38 -13.60
N THR A 292 31.20 12.62 -14.53
CA THR A 292 30.46 13.88 -14.70
C THR A 292 29.01 13.79 -14.22
N GLU A 293 28.48 12.57 -14.10
CA GLU A 293 27.14 12.30 -13.57
C GLU A 293 27.18 12.16 -12.05
N ARG A 294 26.18 12.72 -11.36
CA ARG A 294 25.90 12.39 -9.96
C ARG A 294 24.41 12.16 -9.77
N ILE A 295 24.09 11.34 -8.79
CA ILE A 295 22.73 10.95 -8.46
C ILE A 295 22.42 11.55 -7.09
N PHE A 296 21.44 12.45 -6.99
CA PHE A 296 20.95 12.91 -5.69
C PHE A 296 20.05 11.85 -5.08
N VAL A 297 20.19 11.61 -3.78
CA VAL A 297 19.41 10.63 -3.05
C VAL A 297 18.62 11.32 -1.96
N GLU A 298 17.33 11.02 -1.91
CA GLU A 298 16.39 11.55 -0.93
C GLU A 298 15.90 10.43 -0.02
N ASP A 299 15.92 10.70 1.28
CA ASP A 299 15.32 9.86 2.30
C ASP A 299 13.83 10.20 2.38
N VAL A 300 12.96 9.25 2.04
CA VAL A 300 11.51 9.47 2.01
C VAL A 300 10.88 8.79 3.22
N PHE A 301 10.13 9.57 3.99
CA PHE A 301 9.40 9.09 5.17
C PHE A 301 7.90 9.33 4.97
N SER A 302 7.10 8.28 5.15
CA SER A 302 5.65 8.42 5.16
C SER A 302 5.05 7.57 6.25
N LEU A 303 4.07 8.12 6.95
CA LEU A 303 3.34 7.43 7.98
C LEU A 303 2.16 6.71 7.35
N TYR A 304 2.05 5.42 7.60
CA TYR A 304 0.97 4.56 7.14
C TYR A 304 0.18 4.02 8.31
N ARG A 305 -1.09 3.66 8.06
CA ARG A 305 -1.92 2.90 9.00
C ARG A 305 -2.28 1.55 8.41
N ILE A 306 -2.40 0.57 9.30
CA ILE A 306 -2.81 -0.80 8.96
C ILE A 306 -3.58 -1.42 10.13
N THR A 307 -4.50 -2.33 9.84
CA THR A 307 -5.12 -3.15 10.89
C THR A 307 -4.15 -4.23 11.38
N PRO A 308 -4.31 -4.74 12.61
CA PRO A 308 -3.51 -5.85 13.11
C PRO A 308 -3.50 -7.13 12.25
N ASN A 309 -4.48 -7.32 11.36
CA ASN A 309 -4.57 -8.44 10.42
C ASN A 309 -3.96 -8.15 9.04
N GLY A 310 -3.41 -6.95 8.81
CA GLY A 310 -2.85 -6.55 7.51
C GLY A 310 -3.86 -5.94 6.53
N GLY A 311 -5.13 -5.79 6.92
CA GLY A 311 -6.15 -5.08 6.14
C GLY A 311 -6.08 -3.55 6.29
N ASN A 312 -6.77 -2.84 5.41
CA ASN A 312 -6.88 -1.36 5.39
C ASN A 312 -5.52 -0.62 5.46
N LEU A 313 -4.52 -1.11 4.72
CA LEU A 313 -3.24 -0.40 4.57
C LEU A 313 -3.44 0.88 3.75
N HIS A 314 -3.12 2.03 4.33
CA HIS A 314 -3.21 3.32 3.64
C HIS A 314 -2.23 4.36 4.20
N ARG A 315 -1.87 5.34 3.37
CA ARG A 315 -1.03 6.46 3.82
C ARG A 315 -1.84 7.36 4.76
N TYR A 316 -1.27 7.63 5.93
CA TYR A 316 -1.84 8.48 6.96
C TYR A 316 -1.28 9.89 6.92
N PHE A 317 0.02 10.04 6.71
CA PHE A 317 0.68 11.34 6.54
C PHE A 317 1.93 11.22 5.66
N GLY A 318 2.14 12.16 4.75
CA GLY A 318 3.27 12.22 3.81
C GLY A 318 2.83 12.29 2.35
N SER A 319 3.78 12.46 1.44
CA SER A 319 3.53 12.67 0.00
C SER A 319 4.20 11.58 -0.87
N LEU A 320 3.59 11.27 -2.02
CA LEU A 320 4.21 10.48 -3.11
C LEU A 320 5.24 11.30 -3.87
N HIS A 321 5.01 12.61 -3.92
CA HIS A 321 5.88 13.58 -4.57
C HIS A 321 6.42 14.49 -3.48
N GLU A 322 7.63 14.22 -3.02
CA GLU A 322 8.40 15.17 -2.22
C GLU A 322 9.36 15.87 -3.18
N GLU A 323 9.30 17.22 -3.20
CA GLU A 323 10.28 17.99 -3.98
C GLU A 323 11.60 17.95 -3.23
N PHE A 324 12.71 17.71 -3.95
CA PHE A 324 14.06 17.76 -3.38
C PHE A 324 14.29 19.09 -2.66
N SER A 325 14.28 19.02 -1.33
CA SER A 325 14.37 20.17 -0.44
C SER A 325 15.19 19.83 0.78
N ASP A 326 15.56 20.83 1.59
CA ASP A 326 16.28 20.61 2.84
C ASP A 326 15.47 19.75 3.84
N ALA A 327 14.14 19.61 3.64
CA ALA A 327 13.26 18.75 4.42
C ALA A 327 13.47 17.25 4.16
N SER A 328 14.03 16.87 3.01
CA SER A 328 14.35 15.47 2.63
C SER A 328 15.34 14.76 3.57
N PHE A 329 16.02 15.52 4.42
CA PHE A 329 16.99 15.01 5.40
C PHE A 329 16.46 15.03 6.84
N ILE A 330 15.18 15.33 7.00
CA ILE A 330 14.48 15.29 8.29
C ILE A 330 13.90 13.89 8.47
N ASN A 331 14.32 13.24 9.55
CA ASN A 331 13.74 11.97 9.98
C ASN A 331 12.70 12.23 11.06
N TYR A 332 11.53 11.60 10.89
CA TYR A 332 10.58 11.36 11.98
C TYR A 332 11.00 10.11 12.74
N MET A 333 10.95 10.18 14.06
CA MET A 333 11.33 9.09 14.96
C MET A 333 10.23 8.88 16.02
N ASP A 334 9.92 7.62 16.31
CA ASP A 334 8.94 7.16 17.29
C ASP A 334 7.59 7.90 17.17
N PRO A 335 6.79 7.67 16.10
CA PRO A 335 5.47 8.25 16.00
C PRO A 335 4.54 7.63 17.06
N ILE A 336 4.29 8.38 18.14
CA ILE A 336 3.46 7.95 19.26
C ILE A 336 2.05 8.54 19.11
N PRO A 337 0.99 7.70 19.07
CA PRO A 337 -0.38 8.18 19.01
C PRO A 337 -0.76 9.01 20.24
N LEU A 338 -1.41 10.14 19.98
CA LEU A 338 -2.06 10.96 20.99
C LEU A 338 -3.56 10.70 21.01
N PRO A 339 -4.23 10.90 22.16
CA PRO A 339 -5.64 10.60 22.26
C PRO A 339 -6.60 11.51 21.47
N ASP A 340 -6.10 12.58 20.84
CA ASP A 340 -6.87 13.43 19.96
C ASP A 340 -6.83 12.98 18.49
N GLY A 341 -6.14 11.86 18.20
CA GLY A 341 -5.95 11.27 16.88
C GLY A 341 -4.68 11.76 16.16
N ASN A 342 -3.97 12.72 16.75
CA ASN A 342 -2.70 13.20 16.21
C ASN A 342 -1.54 12.30 16.67
N LEU A 343 -0.34 12.56 16.15
CA LEU A 343 0.87 11.85 16.53
C LEU A 343 1.84 12.83 17.19
N ILE A 344 2.67 12.34 18.10
CA ILE A 344 3.87 13.05 18.57
C ILE A 344 5.10 12.27 18.09
N THR A 345 6.12 12.96 17.61
CA THR A 345 7.35 12.35 17.09
C THR A 345 8.53 13.29 17.34
N ILE A 346 9.74 12.78 17.22
CA ILE A 346 10.95 13.61 17.21
C ILE A 346 11.35 13.85 15.75
N MET A 347 11.43 15.13 15.36
CA MET A 347 12.06 15.54 14.11
C MET A 347 13.53 15.80 14.35
N ARG A 348 14.39 15.19 13.54
CA ARG A 348 15.85 15.43 13.57
C ARG A 348 16.42 15.49 12.17
N HIS A 349 17.52 16.20 12.00
CA HIS A 349 18.26 16.20 10.75
C HIS A 349 19.38 15.16 10.78
N ILE A 350 19.52 14.36 9.72
CA ILE A 350 20.51 13.26 9.69
C ILE A 350 21.97 13.70 9.78
N TYR A 351 22.30 14.92 9.33
CA TYR A 351 23.67 15.45 9.32
C TYR A 351 24.01 16.28 10.56
N ASN A 352 23.08 16.40 11.51
CA ASN A 352 23.39 17.10 12.75
C ASN A 352 24.44 16.29 13.56
N PRO A 353 25.58 16.91 13.96
CA PRO A 353 26.56 16.25 14.82
C PRO A 353 26.00 15.84 16.20
N ILE A 354 24.91 16.47 16.62
CA ILE A 354 24.20 16.21 17.88
C ILE A 354 22.95 15.36 17.60
N TYR A 355 22.86 14.20 18.26
CA TYR A 355 21.71 13.30 18.11
C TYR A 355 20.42 13.90 18.69
N GLY A 356 19.36 13.89 17.91
CA GLY A 356 18.04 14.34 18.35
C GLY A 356 17.66 15.70 17.77
N GLY A 357 16.50 16.20 18.16
CA GLY A 357 15.95 17.41 17.58
C GLY A 357 14.74 17.90 18.36
N ASP A 358 13.73 18.39 17.63
CA ASP A 358 12.52 18.91 18.24
C ASP A 358 11.48 17.81 18.45
N VAL A 359 10.65 17.96 19.49
CA VAL A 359 9.46 17.13 19.65
C VAL A 359 8.31 17.86 18.99
N VAL A 360 7.69 17.24 18.00
CA VAL A 360 6.61 17.83 17.20
C VAL A 360 5.35 16.99 17.29
N LYS A 361 4.22 17.68 17.17
CA LYS A 361 2.91 17.07 16.98
C LYS A 361 2.56 17.11 15.49
N ILE A 362 2.25 15.96 14.91
CA ILE A 362 1.74 15.86 13.54
C ILE A 362 0.22 15.85 13.60
N ASN A 363 -0.40 16.84 12.97
CA ASN A 363 -1.84 17.04 12.87
C ASN A 363 -2.46 16.17 11.76
N SER A 364 -2.15 14.86 11.79
CA SER A 364 -2.55 13.90 10.74
C SER A 364 -4.06 13.70 10.63
N LYS A 365 -4.83 14.19 11.60
CA LYS A 365 -6.30 14.21 11.57
C LYS A 365 -6.85 15.22 10.55
N ASN A 366 -6.19 16.35 10.38
CA ASN A 366 -6.65 17.46 9.55
C ASN A 366 -5.79 17.66 8.29
N PHE A 367 -4.61 17.05 8.25
CA PHE A 367 -3.66 17.14 7.16
C PHE A 367 -3.19 15.75 6.77
N TYR A 368 -3.08 15.47 5.47
CA TYR A 368 -2.52 14.21 4.97
C TYR A 368 -1.09 14.38 4.45
N ALA A 369 -0.61 15.62 4.30
CA ALA A 369 0.79 15.99 4.15
C ALA A 369 0.99 17.44 4.60
N VAL A 370 2.25 17.91 4.65
CA VAL A 370 2.55 19.33 4.89
C VAL A 370 1.85 20.19 3.84
N ASP A 371 1.16 21.25 4.27
CA ASP A 371 0.35 22.14 3.44
C ASP A 371 -0.79 21.48 2.63
N ARG A 372 -1.15 20.23 2.98
CA ARG A 372 -2.24 19.49 2.35
C ARG A 372 -3.36 19.18 3.36
N PRO A 373 -4.28 20.13 3.60
CA PRO A 373 -5.42 19.88 4.47
C PRO A 373 -6.38 18.89 3.80
N VAL A 374 -7.10 18.12 4.61
CA VAL A 374 -8.12 17.18 4.11
C VAL A 374 -9.37 17.88 3.54
N ASP A 375 -9.55 19.17 3.88
CA ASP A 375 -10.61 20.04 3.38
C ASP A 375 -10.11 21.50 3.34
N ASP A 376 -10.47 22.23 2.29
CA ASP A 376 -10.01 23.62 2.05
C ASP A 376 -10.44 24.61 3.15
N SER A 377 -11.40 24.27 4.02
CA SER A 377 -11.83 25.10 5.14
C SER A 377 -10.93 25.00 6.38
N ILE A 378 -10.03 24.01 6.43
CA ILE A 378 -9.13 23.78 7.55
C ILE A 378 -8.04 24.86 7.57
N THR A 379 -7.80 25.42 8.75
CA THR A 379 -6.73 26.39 9.01
C THR A 379 -5.79 25.86 10.09
N GLY A 380 -4.49 26.08 9.94
CA GLY A 380 -3.48 25.66 10.92
C GLY A 380 -2.23 25.13 10.22
N GLU A 381 -1.38 24.47 10.99
CA GLU A 381 -0.15 23.83 10.49
C GLU A 381 -0.28 22.31 10.64
N ALA A 382 0.35 21.58 9.72
CA ALA A 382 0.42 20.12 9.75
C ALA A 382 1.36 19.63 10.86
N GLU A 383 2.34 20.45 11.23
CA GLU A 383 3.39 20.16 12.21
C GLU A 383 3.47 21.28 13.24
N GLU A 384 3.41 20.95 14.52
CA GLU A 384 3.45 21.92 15.61
C GLU A 384 4.53 21.53 16.63
N SER A 385 5.47 22.43 16.93
CA SER A 385 6.46 22.20 17.99
C SER A 385 5.79 22.07 19.35
N MET A 386 6.10 20.97 20.04
CA MET A 386 5.60 20.64 21.38
C MET A 386 6.60 20.99 22.48
N THR A 387 7.73 21.63 22.15
CA THR A 387 8.79 21.89 23.11
C THR A 387 8.78 23.34 23.60
N PRO A 388 9.30 23.60 24.82
CA PRO A 388 9.37 24.96 25.31
C PRO A 388 10.47 25.78 24.60
N GLY A 389 10.05 26.61 23.66
CA GLY A 389 10.93 27.50 22.89
C GLY A 389 11.57 26.80 21.69
N LEU A 390 12.26 27.58 20.86
CA LEU A 390 12.81 27.10 19.60
C LEU A 390 13.91 26.03 19.76
N VAL A 391 13.81 24.92 19.03
CA VAL A 391 14.82 23.87 18.94
C VAL A 391 15.42 23.83 17.54
N ASN A 392 16.70 24.16 17.44
CA ASN A 392 17.43 24.17 16.18
C ASN A 392 18.14 22.83 15.98
N PHE A 393 17.80 22.08 14.93
CA PHE A 393 18.38 20.75 14.70
C PHE A 393 18.96 20.54 13.31
N TYR A 394 19.08 21.58 12.49
CA TYR A 394 19.86 21.52 11.27
C TYR A 394 21.37 21.51 11.55
N PRO A 395 22.19 21.06 10.58
CA PRO A 395 23.64 21.25 10.64
C PRO A 395 24.00 22.73 10.77
N ASN A 396 25.14 23.02 11.36
CA ASN A 396 25.63 24.39 11.45
C ASN A 396 24.83 25.32 12.40
N GLN A 397 24.02 24.77 13.31
CA GLN A 397 23.17 25.50 14.24
C GLN A 397 23.35 25.14 15.73
N VAL A 398 23.20 26.17 16.56
CA VAL A 398 23.15 26.04 18.03
C VAL A 398 21.70 26.08 18.49
N SER A 399 21.28 25.18 19.39
CA SER A 399 19.94 25.18 20.00
C SER A 399 19.97 25.59 21.48
N PRO A 400 19.75 26.87 21.85
CA PRO A 400 19.75 27.28 23.26
C PRO A 400 18.78 26.50 24.15
N ASN A 401 17.66 26.03 23.61
CA ASN A 401 16.67 25.21 24.33
C ASN A 401 17.02 23.71 24.38
N GLY A 402 18.17 23.32 23.82
CA GLY A 402 18.67 21.94 23.84
C GLY A 402 18.09 21.07 22.73
N TRP A 403 18.35 19.77 22.83
CA TRP A 403 17.91 18.74 21.88
C TRP A 403 17.24 17.58 22.61
N TYR A 404 16.23 16.98 21.97
CA TYR A 404 15.47 15.86 22.49
C TYR A 404 15.84 14.57 21.75
N SER A 405 16.12 13.50 22.51
CA SER A 405 16.63 12.22 21.97
C SER A 405 15.67 11.04 22.10
N GLY A 406 14.60 11.20 22.89
CA GLY A 406 13.57 10.19 23.12
C GLY A 406 12.41 10.83 23.91
N VAL A 407 11.18 10.37 23.70
CA VAL A 407 9.99 11.00 24.31
C VAL A 407 8.93 9.95 24.66
N ALA A 408 8.25 10.16 25.79
CA ALA A 408 7.07 9.40 26.19
C ALA A 408 6.02 10.32 26.81
N PRO A 409 4.81 10.43 26.25
CA PRO A 409 3.74 11.23 26.85
C PRO A 409 3.21 10.57 28.13
N TYR A 410 2.83 11.39 29.12
CA TYR A 410 2.26 10.88 30.39
C TYR A 410 0.85 10.28 30.22
N ASN A 411 0.15 10.64 29.14
CA ASN A 411 -1.22 10.23 28.82
C ASN A 411 -2.22 10.38 29.99
N ASP A 412 -2.03 11.41 30.83
CA ASP A 412 -2.88 11.75 31.97
C ASP A 412 -3.71 13.02 31.76
N GLY A 413 -3.73 13.53 30.52
CA GLY A 413 -4.45 14.75 30.13
C GLY A 413 -3.74 16.06 30.45
N THR A 414 -2.56 16.04 31.07
CA THR A 414 -1.81 17.27 31.38
C THR A 414 -0.94 17.76 30.21
N GLY A 415 -0.73 16.94 29.17
CA GLY A 415 0.20 17.24 28.07
C GLY A 415 1.68 17.17 28.47
N ARG A 416 2.00 16.55 29.61
CA ARG A 416 3.38 16.40 30.08
C ARG A 416 4.08 15.27 29.35
N LEU A 417 5.39 15.43 29.18
CA LEU A 417 6.28 14.49 28.50
C LEU A 417 7.38 14.04 29.47
N LEU A 418 7.78 12.79 29.37
CA LEU A 418 9.07 12.32 29.86
C LEU A 418 10.01 12.28 28.66
N ALA A 419 11.10 13.04 28.69
CA ALA A 419 11.95 13.20 27.52
C ALA A 419 13.44 13.08 27.84
N GLY A 420 14.17 12.39 26.98
CA GLY A 420 15.62 12.46 26.91
C GLY A 420 16.00 13.84 26.38
N TRP A 421 16.67 14.66 27.18
CA TRP A 421 16.98 16.05 26.83
C TRP A 421 18.39 16.42 27.28
N ALA A 422 19.11 17.11 26.39
CA ALA A 422 20.41 17.70 26.67
C ALA A 422 20.34 19.23 26.55
N GLN A 423 20.77 19.92 27.60
CA GLN A 423 21.05 21.35 27.53
C GLN A 423 22.18 21.59 26.53
N CYS A 424 22.01 22.55 25.62
CA CYS A 424 23.12 22.99 24.79
C CYS A 424 24.19 23.67 25.63
N LEU A 425 25.44 23.20 25.49
CA LEU A 425 26.60 23.67 26.23
C LEU A 425 27.71 24.10 25.27
N VAL A 426 28.38 25.20 25.60
CA VAL A 426 29.57 25.68 24.88
C VAL A 426 30.75 25.85 25.83
N LYS A 427 31.96 25.73 25.29
CA LYS A 427 33.21 25.91 26.01
C LYS A 427 33.82 27.25 25.67
N VAL A 428 33.78 28.19 26.62
CA VAL A 428 34.37 29.52 26.48
C VAL A 428 35.46 29.67 27.54
N ASP A 429 36.69 29.99 27.13
CA ASP A 429 37.86 30.14 28.02
C ASP A 429 38.09 28.93 28.96
N GLY A 430 37.75 27.72 28.49
CA GLY A 430 37.89 26.48 29.26
C GLY A 430 36.76 26.21 30.27
N LEU A 431 35.74 27.07 30.36
CA LEU A 431 34.53 26.87 31.15
C LEU A 431 33.38 26.42 30.26
N THR A 432 32.63 25.42 30.71
CA THR A 432 31.40 24.97 30.06
C THR A 432 30.22 25.80 30.58
N THR A 433 29.48 26.44 29.68
CA THR A 433 28.32 27.28 29.99
C THR A 433 27.15 26.94 29.06
N PRO A 434 25.88 27.13 29.47
CA PRO A 434 24.74 27.01 28.56
C PRO A 434 24.87 27.93 27.34
N CYS A 435 24.43 27.42 26.20
CA CYS A 435 24.35 28.18 24.95
C CYS A 435 23.47 29.43 25.14
N GLN A 436 23.85 30.50 24.44
CA GLN A 436 23.13 31.76 24.35
C GLN A 436 23.01 32.12 22.87
N GLY A 437 22.19 33.10 22.51
CA GLY A 437 21.95 33.47 21.10
C GLY A 437 23.18 33.97 20.31
N TYR A 438 24.35 34.10 20.93
CA TYR A 438 25.63 34.46 20.28
C TYR A 438 26.61 33.29 20.17
N ALA A 439 26.23 32.09 20.64
CA ALA A 439 27.07 30.90 20.55
C ALA A 439 27.28 30.50 19.09
N SER A 440 28.48 30.01 18.78
CA SER A 440 28.82 29.38 17.51
C SER A 440 29.12 27.90 17.73
N GLU A 441 28.99 27.11 16.67
CA GLU A 441 29.28 25.69 16.71
C GLU A 441 30.72 25.34 17.03
N GLU A 442 31.67 26.20 16.65
CA GLU A 442 33.10 26.01 16.91
C GLU A 442 33.42 25.80 18.41
N ASN A 443 32.50 26.20 19.29
CA ASN A 443 32.65 26.09 20.73
C ASN A 443 31.66 25.12 21.38
N ILE A 444 30.85 24.37 20.62
CA ILE A 444 29.92 23.36 21.18
C ILE A 444 30.70 22.31 21.98
N SER A 445 30.17 21.95 23.14
CA SER A 445 30.66 20.85 23.97
C SER A 445 29.79 19.62 23.80
N ASP A 446 30.33 18.44 24.13
CA ASP A 446 29.58 17.18 24.10
C ASP A 446 28.25 17.32 24.87
N PRO A 447 27.13 16.86 24.30
CA PRO A 447 25.83 16.95 24.93
C PRO A 447 25.76 16.06 26.17
N GLN A 448 25.06 16.53 27.20
CA GLN A 448 24.82 15.78 28.42
C GLN A 448 23.33 15.48 28.55
N TYR A 449 22.88 14.38 27.93
CA TYR A 449 21.48 13.97 28.04
C TYR A 449 21.18 13.50 29.45
N GLY A 450 19.98 13.81 29.93
CA GLY A 450 19.32 13.13 31.04
C GLY A 450 17.85 12.91 30.68
N ILE A 451 17.08 12.28 31.58
CA ILE A 451 15.63 12.18 31.41
C ILE A 451 14.95 13.25 32.26
N TRP A 452 14.04 14.00 31.65
CA TRP A 452 13.36 15.15 32.25
C TRP A 452 11.85 15.01 32.12
N ALA A 453 11.12 15.38 33.17
CA ALA A 453 9.69 15.67 33.07
C ALA A 453 9.55 17.08 32.50
N VAL A 454 8.95 17.18 31.32
CA VAL A 454 8.76 18.42 30.57
C VAL A 454 7.28 18.76 30.54
N ASP A 455 6.95 20.00 30.89
CA ASP A 455 5.62 20.57 30.72
C ASP A 455 5.72 21.71 29.70
N PRO A 456 5.24 21.48 28.45
CA PRO A 456 5.21 22.49 27.41
C PRO A 456 4.38 23.71 27.78
N GLY A 457 3.24 23.51 28.45
CA GLY A 457 2.29 24.58 28.77
C GLY A 457 2.80 25.58 29.81
N SER A 458 3.65 25.11 30.73
CA SER A 458 4.28 25.96 31.75
C SER A 458 5.74 26.32 31.45
N ASN A 459 6.33 25.76 30.38
CA ASN A 459 7.76 25.85 30.08
C ASN A 459 8.63 25.43 31.27
N THR A 460 8.33 24.26 31.84
CA THR A 460 9.10 23.71 32.96
C THR A 460 9.78 22.41 32.57
N ARG A 461 11.01 22.22 33.08
CA ARG A 461 11.81 21.02 32.91
C ARG A 461 12.33 20.58 34.26
N LEU A 462 12.06 19.35 34.64
CA LEU A 462 12.38 18.83 35.96
C LEU A 462 13.16 17.51 35.85
N PRO A 463 14.35 17.39 36.47
CA PRO A 463 15.21 16.24 36.25
C PRO A 463 14.64 14.98 36.91
N VAL A 464 14.61 13.89 36.14
CA VAL A 464 14.21 12.54 36.60
C VAL A 464 15.44 11.64 36.64
N VAL A 465 16.19 11.54 35.54
CA VAL A 465 17.48 10.83 35.47
C VAL A 465 18.57 11.85 35.19
N LYS A 466 19.62 11.84 36.01
CA LYS A 466 20.76 12.75 35.83
C LYS A 466 21.59 12.31 34.64
N GLY A 467 22.01 13.27 33.82
CA GLY A 467 22.98 13.00 32.77
C GLY A 467 24.36 12.64 33.31
N GLN A 468 25.02 11.69 32.64
CA GLN A 468 26.35 11.21 32.99
C GLN A 468 27.18 10.95 31.74
N GLY A 469 28.42 11.47 31.70
CA GLY A 469 29.39 11.13 30.67
C GLY A 469 28.84 11.32 29.25
N GLN A 470 28.95 10.27 28.43
CA GLN A 470 28.44 10.19 27.05
C GLN A 470 27.07 9.47 26.99
N ALA A 471 26.22 9.52 28.01
CA ALA A 471 24.93 8.83 27.95
C ALA A 471 23.98 9.46 26.91
N LEU A 472 23.35 8.62 26.09
CA LEU A 472 22.26 8.94 25.17
C LEU A 472 21.04 8.07 25.52
N TYR A 473 19.87 8.70 25.66
CA TYR A 473 18.60 8.03 25.99
C TYR A 473 17.70 8.04 24.76
N THR A 474 17.47 6.87 24.16
CA THR A 474 16.77 6.76 22.87
C THR A 474 15.30 6.37 23.05
N ASP A 475 15.05 5.36 23.86
CA ASP A 475 13.72 4.80 24.06
C ASP A 475 13.24 5.07 25.49
N ILE A 476 11.98 5.49 25.66
CA ILE A 476 11.36 5.72 26.97
C ILE A 476 9.95 5.11 26.95
N ALA A 477 9.65 4.22 27.89
CA ALA A 477 8.34 3.60 28.02
C ALA A 477 7.82 3.75 29.46
N ILE A 478 6.61 4.28 29.62
CA ILE A 478 5.95 4.44 30.92
C ILE A 478 4.98 3.29 31.12
N GLY A 479 5.10 2.56 32.24
CA GLY A 479 4.14 1.54 32.64
C GLY A 479 2.84 2.19 33.14
N ALA A 480 1.96 2.57 32.21
CA ALA A 480 0.69 3.22 32.50
C ALA A 480 -0.46 2.48 31.80
N TYR A 481 -1.55 2.25 32.52
CA TYR A 481 -2.79 1.73 31.97
C TYR A 481 -3.36 2.71 30.93
N ASN A 482 -3.58 2.24 29.70
CA ASN A 482 -4.32 2.97 28.68
C ASN A 482 -5.79 2.50 28.69
N ASP A 483 -6.69 3.32 29.23
CA ASP A 483 -8.12 3.03 29.29
C ASP A 483 -8.87 3.28 27.97
N ARG A 484 -8.18 3.85 26.97
CA ARG A 484 -8.69 4.12 25.62
C ARG A 484 -8.27 3.08 24.60
N ALA A 485 -7.36 2.18 24.95
CA ALA A 485 -6.93 1.09 24.08
C ALA A 485 -8.09 0.14 23.80
N HIS A 486 -8.59 0.17 22.57
CA HIS A 486 -9.64 -0.73 22.09
C HIS A 486 -9.12 -1.60 20.95
N PRO A 487 -9.44 -2.90 20.92
CA PRO A 487 -9.20 -3.72 19.73
C PRO A 487 -9.83 -3.07 18.50
N TYR A 488 -9.21 -3.26 17.34
CA TYR A 488 -9.81 -2.83 16.09
C TYR A 488 -11.17 -3.50 15.93
N THR A 489 -12.19 -2.71 15.60
CA THR A 489 -13.56 -3.21 15.45
C THR A 489 -14.22 -2.81 14.14
N GLY A 490 -13.56 -2.03 13.27
CA GLY A 490 -14.09 -1.56 11.98
C GLY A 490 -15.51 -0.97 12.05
N VAL A 491 -16.13 -0.71 10.90
CA VAL A 491 -17.58 -0.52 10.82
C VAL A 491 -18.19 -1.90 10.58
N LYS A 492 -19.14 -2.34 11.41
CA LYS A 492 -19.73 -3.69 11.29
C LYS A 492 -21.22 -3.63 10.94
N LEU A 493 -21.66 -4.45 9.98
CA LEU A 493 -23.07 -4.64 9.62
C LEU A 493 -23.58 -6.03 10.06
N ASP A 494 -23.49 -6.32 11.36
CA ASP A 494 -23.83 -7.64 11.93
C ASP A 494 -25.27 -8.13 11.64
N GLN A 495 -26.18 -7.23 11.32
CA GLN A 495 -27.59 -7.59 11.02
C GLN A 495 -27.84 -7.88 9.54
N LEU A 496 -26.93 -7.46 8.64
CA LEU A 496 -27.07 -7.61 7.18
C LEU A 496 -26.09 -8.64 6.60
N LEU A 497 -25.00 -8.93 7.31
CA LEU A 497 -23.96 -9.86 6.91
C LEU A 497 -24.08 -11.18 7.68
N ASP A 498 -23.84 -12.29 6.99
CA ASP A 498 -23.83 -13.63 7.56
C ASP A 498 -22.45 -13.96 8.16
N ASP A 499 -22.40 -15.05 8.95
CA ASP A 499 -21.14 -15.57 9.48
C ASP A 499 -20.10 -15.80 8.36
N ASN A 500 -18.91 -15.18 8.50
CA ASN A 500 -17.77 -15.22 7.57
C ASN A 500 -17.92 -14.38 6.28
N SER A 501 -18.81 -13.38 6.26
CA SER A 501 -18.83 -12.37 5.18
C SER A 501 -18.41 -10.99 5.67
N ALA A 502 -17.95 -10.16 4.74
CA ALA A 502 -17.69 -8.74 4.89
C ALA A 502 -18.31 -8.02 3.69
N ALA A 503 -18.24 -6.69 3.65
CA ALA A 503 -18.65 -5.92 2.49
C ALA A 503 -17.73 -4.72 2.25
N PHE A 504 -17.75 -4.20 1.03
CA PHE A 504 -17.28 -2.85 0.78
C PHE A 504 -18.30 -2.08 -0.04
N SER A 505 -18.33 -0.76 0.13
CA SER A 505 -19.18 0.14 -0.64
C SER A 505 -18.32 1.05 -1.51
N ILE A 506 -18.79 1.36 -2.70
CA ILE A 506 -18.23 2.39 -3.58
C ILE A 506 -19.29 3.48 -3.71
N ARG A 507 -18.97 4.73 -3.37
CA ARG A 507 -19.96 5.81 -3.51
C ARG A 507 -20.30 6.10 -4.96
N SER A 508 -19.34 6.05 -5.87
CA SER A 508 -19.61 5.95 -7.30
C SER A 508 -18.41 5.46 -8.09
N VAL A 509 -18.63 4.56 -9.06
CA VAL A 509 -17.61 4.23 -10.08
C VAL A 509 -17.36 5.39 -11.05
N TYR A 510 -18.26 6.37 -11.12
CA TYR A 510 -18.10 7.58 -11.94
C TYR A 510 -17.28 8.68 -11.24
N ASP A 511 -16.89 8.47 -9.98
CA ASP A 511 -16.09 9.40 -9.20
C ASP A 511 -14.61 9.04 -9.35
N ARG A 512 -13.78 9.96 -9.84
CA ARG A 512 -12.32 9.84 -9.83
C ARG A 512 -11.72 10.99 -9.03
N ASP A 513 -11.22 10.72 -7.83
CA ASP A 513 -10.63 11.73 -6.94
C ASP A 513 -11.53 12.95 -6.68
N GLY A 514 -12.84 12.73 -6.54
CA GLY A 514 -13.84 13.78 -6.34
C GLY A 514 -14.32 14.44 -7.63
N VAL A 515 -13.84 14.01 -8.80
CA VAL A 515 -14.25 14.51 -10.12
C VAL A 515 -15.29 13.58 -10.75
N ASP A 516 -16.40 14.16 -11.21
CA ASP A 516 -17.46 13.46 -11.93
C ASP A 516 -17.02 13.12 -13.36
N MET A 517 -16.63 11.86 -13.58
CA MET A 517 -16.22 11.32 -14.88
C MET A 517 -17.39 11.12 -15.85
N ALA A 518 -18.63 11.12 -15.37
CA ALA A 518 -19.84 11.06 -16.19
C ALA A 518 -20.28 12.44 -16.73
N THR A 519 -19.54 13.51 -16.43
CA THR A 519 -19.85 14.88 -16.91
C THR A 519 -20.13 14.97 -18.43
N PRO A 520 -19.41 14.26 -19.33
CA PRO A 520 -19.71 14.26 -20.77
C PRO A 520 -21.15 13.85 -21.14
N GLU A 521 -21.79 13.00 -20.32
CA GLU A 521 -23.19 12.56 -20.46
C GLU A 521 -24.19 13.38 -19.62
N GLY A 522 -23.74 14.46 -19.00
CA GLY A 522 -24.56 15.27 -18.09
C GLY A 522 -24.37 14.92 -16.61
N GLY A 523 -23.34 14.14 -16.27
CA GLY A 523 -22.90 13.84 -14.90
C GLY A 523 -23.70 12.75 -14.21
N ILE A 524 -23.26 12.38 -13.00
CA ILE A 524 -23.91 11.40 -12.12
C ILE A 524 -25.39 11.72 -11.92
N VAL A 525 -25.76 13.01 -11.92
CA VAL A 525 -27.16 13.45 -11.79
C VAL A 525 -28.05 13.02 -12.96
N THR A 526 -27.49 12.87 -14.16
CA THR A 526 -28.19 12.35 -15.34
C THR A 526 -28.22 10.84 -15.30
N MET A 527 -27.09 10.19 -15.00
CA MET A 527 -27.00 8.73 -14.98
C MET A 527 -27.90 8.08 -13.93
N ARG A 528 -28.09 8.76 -12.79
CA ARG A 528 -28.99 8.29 -11.72
C ARG A 528 -30.48 8.46 -12.00
N ASP A 529 -30.86 9.11 -13.09
CA ASP A 529 -32.25 9.34 -13.49
C ASP A 529 -32.69 8.28 -14.52
N PRO A 530 -33.48 7.25 -14.13
CA PRO A 530 -33.88 6.16 -15.02
C PRO A 530 -34.75 6.61 -16.21
N SER A 531 -35.27 7.85 -16.19
CA SER A 531 -36.01 8.42 -17.33
C SER A 531 -35.10 9.02 -18.40
N LEU A 532 -33.84 9.26 -18.08
CA LEU A 532 -32.82 9.82 -18.97
C LEU A 532 -31.80 8.76 -19.42
N THR A 533 -31.40 7.88 -18.51
CA THR A 533 -30.39 6.84 -18.77
C THR A 533 -30.98 5.47 -18.44
N ARG A 534 -31.11 4.60 -19.46
CA ARG A 534 -31.57 3.22 -19.26
C ARG A 534 -30.41 2.36 -18.76
N PRO A 535 -30.68 1.22 -18.07
CA PRO A 535 -29.61 0.31 -17.67
C PRO A 535 -28.71 -0.15 -18.82
N ASP A 536 -29.26 -0.37 -20.01
CA ASP A 536 -28.49 -0.81 -21.18
C ASP A 536 -27.72 0.31 -21.89
N ASP A 537 -27.90 1.57 -21.47
CA ASP A 537 -27.09 2.70 -21.93
C ASP A 537 -25.77 2.83 -21.12
N ARG A 538 -25.56 1.96 -20.11
CA ARG A 538 -24.39 1.99 -19.22
C ARG A 538 -23.53 0.75 -19.40
N SER A 539 -22.22 0.95 -19.61
CA SER A 539 -21.26 -0.16 -19.66
C SER A 539 -20.89 -0.66 -18.26
N GLU A 540 -20.87 0.19 -17.22
CA GLU A 540 -20.58 -0.21 -15.83
C GLU A 540 -21.81 -0.82 -15.15
N ARG A 541 -22.00 -2.13 -15.30
CA ARG A 541 -23.20 -2.81 -14.80
C ARG A 541 -22.96 -3.54 -13.49
N PHE A 542 -21.76 -4.06 -13.27
CA PHE A 542 -21.44 -4.86 -12.09
C PHE A 542 -20.03 -4.63 -11.58
N ILE A 543 -19.83 -4.88 -10.28
CA ILE A 543 -18.52 -5.12 -9.69
C ILE A 543 -18.29 -6.62 -9.61
N ARG A 544 -17.20 -7.13 -10.21
CA ARG A 544 -16.73 -8.51 -10.02
C ARG A 544 -15.61 -8.54 -8.98
N VAL A 545 -15.72 -9.45 -8.02
CA VAL A 545 -14.72 -9.66 -6.97
C VAL A 545 -13.88 -10.89 -7.29
N LEU A 546 -12.55 -10.71 -7.24
CA LEU A 546 -11.54 -11.71 -7.54
C LEU A 546 -10.68 -12.00 -6.30
N GLY A 547 -10.73 -13.21 -5.77
CA GLY A 547 -9.85 -13.67 -4.69
C GLY A 547 -8.44 -13.91 -5.19
N LYS A 548 -7.45 -13.22 -4.63
CA LYS A 548 -6.05 -13.36 -5.05
C LYS A 548 -5.44 -14.63 -4.46
N ARG A 549 -4.70 -15.38 -5.28
CA ARG A 549 -3.94 -16.56 -4.86
C ARG A 549 -2.45 -16.33 -5.10
N SER A 550 -1.64 -16.93 -4.23
CA SER A 550 -0.19 -16.97 -4.39
C SER A 550 0.25 -18.30 -4.99
N ILE A 551 1.32 -18.28 -5.79
CA ILE A 551 2.07 -19.48 -6.12
C ILE A 551 2.97 -19.79 -4.90
N PRO A 552 2.95 -21.01 -4.34
CA PRO A 552 3.90 -21.39 -3.31
C PRO A 552 5.35 -21.16 -3.77
N GLY A 553 6.16 -20.49 -2.96
CA GLY A 553 7.51 -20.07 -3.37
C GLY A 553 8.45 -21.24 -3.68
N ASP A 554 8.25 -22.39 -3.03
CA ASP A 554 8.94 -23.64 -3.35
C ASP A 554 8.55 -24.16 -4.74
N LEU A 555 7.26 -24.20 -5.06
CA LEU A 555 6.76 -24.60 -6.38
C LEU A 555 7.27 -23.65 -7.48
N GLU A 556 7.25 -22.34 -7.22
CA GLU A 556 7.78 -21.34 -8.16
C GLU A 556 9.24 -21.63 -8.52
N GLN A 557 10.08 -21.86 -7.50
CA GLN A 557 11.49 -22.19 -7.70
C GLN A 557 11.69 -23.53 -8.41
N GLU A 558 10.88 -24.55 -8.10
CA GLU A 558 10.96 -25.83 -8.78
C GLU A 558 10.63 -25.71 -10.29
N VAL A 559 9.62 -24.90 -10.65
CA VAL A 559 9.27 -24.63 -12.05
C VAL A 559 10.39 -23.89 -12.78
N LEU A 560 10.91 -22.81 -12.17
CA LEU A 560 11.96 -22.00 -12.78
C LEU A 560 13.27 -22.77 -12.98
N ASN A 561 13.59 -23.70 -12.08
CA ASN A 561 14.80 -24.53 -12.15
C ASN A 561 14.64 -25.84 -12.94
N ASN A 562 13.41 -26.19 -13.37
CA ASN A 562 13.15 -27.41 -14.13
C ASN A 562 13.78 -27.32 -15.54
N SER A 563 14.71 -28.23 -15.84
CA SER A 563 15.47 -28.22 -17.11
C SER A 563 14.66 -28.60 -18.35
N VAL A 564 13.50 -29.24 -18.20
CA VAL A 564 12.57 -29.55 -19.30
C VAL A 564 11.78 -28.30 -19.69
N LEU A 565 11.28 -27.57 -18.70
CA LEU A 565 10.53 -26.32 -18.90
C LEU A 565 11.46 -25.16 -19.30
N ASN A 566 12.65 -25.09 -18.69
CA ASN A 566 13.59 -23.98 -18.80
C ASN A 566 15.01 -24.46 -19.17
N PRO A 567 15.22 -25.04 -20.37
CA PRO A 567 16.53 -25.53 -20.79
C PRO A 567 17.58 -24.41 -20.88
N THR A 568 18.81 -24.71 -20.43
CA THR A 568 19.95 -23.77 -20.45
C THR A 568 20.89 -23.98 -21.64
N ASP A 569 20.70 -25.07 -22.39
CA ASP A 569 21.53 -25.46 -23.54
C ASP A 569 21.03 -24.87 -24.88
N GLY A 570 19.94 -24.09 -24.85
CA GLY A 570 19.32 -23.50 -26.04
C GLY A 570 18.56 -24.49 -26.91
N SER A 571 18.29 -25.71 -26.42
CA SER A 571 17.55 -26.74 -27.15
C SER A 571 16.11 -26.34 -27.48
N ASN A 572 15.49 -25.49 -26.66
CA ASN A 572 14.13 -24.94 -26.85
C ASN A 572 13.98 -23.58 -26.13
N THR A 573 12.90 -22.86 -26.43
CA THR A 573 12.51 -21.64 -25.70
C THR A 573 12.19 -21.95 -24.23
N LYS A 574 12.66 -21.11 -23.32
CA LYS A 574 12.32 -21.17 -21.89
C LYS A 574 10.87 -20.75 -21.67
N LEU A 575 10.12 -21.51 -20.87
CA LEU A 575 8.72 -21.21 -20.61
C LEU A 575 8.49 -20.34 -19.35
N GLY A 576 9.49 -20.21 -18.47
CA GLY A 576 9.33 -19.52 -17.20
C GLY A 576 8.16 -20.10 -16.39
N LEU A 577 7.28 -19.22 -15.91
CA LEU A 577 6.03 -19.58 -15.22
C LEU A 577 4.81 -19.69 -16.16
N THR A 578 4.98 -19.58 -17.48
CA THR A 578 3.90 -19.75 -18.47
C THR A 578 3.08 -21.04 -18.27
N PRO A 579 3.68 -22.19 -17.87
CA PRO A 579 2.90 -23.41 -17.62
C PRO A 579 1.87 -23.28 -16.50
N ILE A 580 1.99 -22.28 -15.61
CA ILE A 580 0.99 -21.97 -14.57
C ILE A 580 0.18 -20.74 -14.99
N LEU A 581 0.86 -19.61 -15.19
CA LEU A 581 0.24 -18.30 -15.39
C LEU A 581 -0.39 -18.11 -16.77
N GLY A 582 0.00 -18.92 -17.76
CA GLY A 582 -0.41 -18.73 -19.14
C GLY A 582 0.22 -17.50 -19.80
N SER A 583 -0.37 -17.06 -20.91
CA SER A 583 0.07 -15.91 -21.72
C SER A 583 -0.12 -14.55 -21.05
N GLY A 584 -0.89 -14.46 -19.96
CA GLY A 584 -1.16 -13.20 -19.27
C GLY A 584 -0.07 -12.76 -18.30
N GLY A 585 0.69 -13.70 -17.71
CA GLY A 585 1.74 -13.38 -16.73
C GLY A 585 1.26 -12.62 -15.48
N ARG A 586 -0.06 -12.61 -15.21
CA ARG A 586 -0.70 -11.96 -14.06
C ARG A 586 -0.78 -12.93 -12.88
N GLY A 587 -1.02 -12.42 -11.66
CA GLY A 587 -1.29 -13.26 -10.48
C GLY A 587 -2.48 -14.21 -10.68
N LEU A 588 -2.66 -15.18 -9.79
CA LEU A 588 -3.74 -16.16 -9.86
C LEU A 588 -4.99 -15.64 -9.15
N PHE A 589 -6.19 -15.83 -9.71
CA PHE A 589 -7.44 -15.25 -9.21
C PHE A 589 -8.63 -16.22 -9.25
N ASP A 590 -9.33 -16.38 -8.14
CA ASP A 590 -10.64 -17.05 -8.09
C ASP A 590 -11.78 -16.01 -8.24
N VAL A 591 -12.86 -16.31 -8.95
CA VAL A 591 -14.06 -15.44 -8.95
C VAL A 591 -14.89 -15.74 -7.70
N LEU A 592 -15.23 -14.70 -6.92
CA LEU A 592 -15.88 -14.83 -5.62
C LEU A 592 -17.34 -14.35 -5.62
N SER A 593 -17.59 -13.15 -6.14
CA SER A 593 -18.92 -12.55 -6.17
C SER A 593 -19.05 -11.48 -7.26
N TYR A 594 -20.30 -11.11 -7.51
CA TYR A 594 -20.76 -9.99 -8.31
C TYR A 594 -21.71 -9.13 -7.47
N ALA A 595 -21.71 -7.83 -7.74
CA ALA A 595 -22.68 -6.88 -7.20
C ALA A 595 -23.11 -5.90 -8.29
N MET A 596 -24.36 -5.45 -8.25
CA MET A 596 -24.84 -4.45 -9.19
C MET A 596 -24.19 -3.09 -8.95
N VAL A 597 -23.95 -2.37 -10.03
CA VAL A 597 -23.65 -0.93 -10.02
C VAL A 597 -24.96 -0.19 -10.27
N GLU A 598 -25.42 0.52 -9.23
CA GLU A 598 -26.66 1.28 -9.25
C GLU A 598 -26.56 2.50 -10.20
N PRO A 599 -27.67 3.13 -10.60
CA PRO A 599 -27.66 4.19 -11.61
C PRO A 599 -26.77 5.40 -11.31
N ASP A 600 -26.56 5.77 -10.05
CA ASP A 600 -25.61 6.82 -9.64
C ASP A 600 -24.14 6.35 -9.60
N GLY A 601 -23.87 5.11 -10.03
CA GLY A 601 -22.57 4.46 -10.02
C GLY A 601 -22.22 3.83 -8.67
N SER A 602 -23.05 3.95 -7.64
CA SER A 602 -22.78 3.36 -6.33
C SER A 602 -22.94 1.84 -6.33
N ALA A 603 -22.22 1.16 -5.45
CA ALA A 603 -22.33 -0.28 -5.28
C ALA A 603 -22.14 -0.68 -3.81
N MET A 604 -22.87 -1.70 -3.37
CA MET A 604 -22.65 -2.39 -2.10
C MET A 604 -22.28 -3.85 -2.40
N VAL A 605 -21.06 -4.24 -2.06
CA VAL A 605 -20.45 -5.48 -2.54
C VAL A 605 -20.17 -6.41 -1.37
N LYS A 606 -20.81 -7.58 -1.35
CA LYS A 606 -20.56 -8.62 -0.35
C LYS A 606 -19.36 -9.48 -0.77
N VAL A 607 -18.46 -9.74 0.17
CA VAL A 607 -17.23 -10.53 -0.03
C VAL A 607 -17.04 -11.56 1.10
N PRO A 608 -16.26 -12.64 0.87
CA PRO A 608 -15.80 -13.48 1.96
C PRO A 608 -14.89 -12.69 2.92
N ALA A 609 -15.11 -12.83 4.22
CA ALA A 609 -14.22 -12.25 5.23
C ALA A 609 -12.88 -12.99 5.28
N GLU A 610 -11.85 -12.34 5.82
CA GLU A 610 -10.49 -12.90 6.01
C GLU A 610 -9.89 -13.50 4.72
N THR A 611 -10.34 -13.00 3.56
CA THR A 611 -9.92 -13.44 2.24
C THR A 611 -9.30 -12.25 1.50
N SER A 612 -8.11 -12.44 0.94
CA SER A 612 -7.48 -11.40 0.12
C SER A 612 -8.17 -11.32 -1.24
N PHE A 613 -8.67 -10.14 -1.62
CA PHE A 613 -9.38 -9.95 -2.89
C PHE A 613 -9.00 -8.64 -3.58
N VAL A 614 -9.23 -8.60 -4.89
CA VAL A 614 -9.30 -7.38 -5.72
C VAL A 614 -10.68 -7.34 -6.37
N PHE A 615 -11.02 -6.24 -7.04
CA PHE A 615 -12.28 -6.13 -7.76
C PHE A 615 -12.12 -5.35 -9.05
N GLU A 616 -13.09 -5.47 -9.95
CA GLU A 616 -13.11 -4.80 -11.24
C GLU A 616 -14.55 -4.48 -11.66
N VAL A 617 -14.71 -3.44 -12.48
CA VAL A 617 -15.99 -3.06 -13.07
C VAL A 617 -16.19 -3.82 -14.36
N VAL A 618 -17.36 -4.43 -14.54
CA VAL A 618 -17.69 -5.25 -15.71
C VAL A 618 -19.06 -4.87 -16.29
N ASN A 619 -19.22 -5.15 -17.59
CA ASN A 619 -20.47 -4.95 -18.30
C ASN A 619 -21.50 -6.07 -18.03
N LYS A 620 -22.67 -5.98 -18.68
CA LYS A 620 -23.75 -6.95 -18.47
C LYS A 620 -23.40 -8.39 -18.88
N TYR A 621 -22.38 -8.56 -19.71
CA TYR A 621 -21.88 -9.86 -20.15
C TYR A 621 -20.74 -10.39 -19.26
N GLY A 622 -20.31 -9.61 -18.27
CA GLY A 622 -19.20 -9.96 -17.38
C GLY A 622 -17.81 -9.68 -17.98
N LYS A 623 -17.69 -8.78 -18.96
CA LYS A 623 -16.41 -8.35 -19.54
C LYS A 623 -15.93 -7.07 -18.83
N ARG A 624 -14.64 -6.99 -18.44
CA ARG A 624 -14.07 -5.79 -17.80
C ARG A 624 -14.01 -4.60 -18.77
N VAL A 625 -14.50 -3.44 -18.34
CA VAL A 625 -14.72 -2.25 -19.18
C VAL A 625 -13.51 -1.31 -19.33
N ASP A 626 -12.35 -1.66 -18.78
CA ASP A 626 -11.16 -0.78 -18.65
C ASP A 626 -10.46 -0.41 -19.97
N LEU A 627 -10.86 -1.02 -21.09
CA LEU A 627 -10.20 -0.89 -22.39
C LEU A 627 -11.12 -0.38 -23.51
N ILE A 628 -12.36 0.03 -23.20
CA ILE A 628 -13.28 0.60 -24.19
C ILE A 628 -12.79 2.01 -24.53
N GLY A 629 -12.34 2.20 -25.77
CA GLY A 629 -11.71 3.43 -26.24
C GLY A 629 -12.54 4.16 -27.30
N ARG A 630 -13.46 5.03 -26.89
CA ARG A 630 -14.05 6.04 -27.78
C ARG A 630 -13.51 7.44 -27.49
N SER A 631 -13.65 8.36 -28.46
CA SER A 631 -13.26 9.76 -28.27
C SER A 631 -14.14 10.52 -27.26
N ASP A 632 -15.36 10.04 -27.05
CA ASP A 632 -16.37 10.54 -26.12
C ASP A 632 -16.40 9.77 -24.80
N TYR A 633 -15.86 8.55 -24.76
CA TYR A 633 -15.82 7.69 -23.57
C TYR A 633 -14.46 7.03 -23.39
N ASN A 634 -13.79 7.38 -22.30
CA ASN A 634 -12.48 6.84 -21.96
C ASN A 634 -12.53 6.22 -20.56
N TYR A 635 -12.93 4.95 -20.51
CA TYR A 635 -12.98 4.16 -19.27
C TYR A 635 -11.61 3.67 -18.81
N ASN A 636 -10.50 4.18 -19.38
CA ASN A 636 -9.14 3.80 -18.97
C ASN A 636 -8.83 4.12 -17.49
N TYR A 637 -9.70 4.88 -16.80
CA TYR A 637 -9.60 5.09 -15.36
C TYR A 637 -10.20 3.94 -14.53
N LEU A 638 -11.13 3.16 -15.08
CA LEU A 638 -11.79 2.01 -14.44
C LEU A 638 -10.93 0.76 -14.49
N VAL A 639 -9.70 0.86 -14.01
CA VAL A 639 -8.79 -0.29 -13.93
C VAL A 639 -9.24 -1.28 -12.85
N LYS A 640 -8.88 -2.55 -13.00
CA LYS A 640 -8.97 -3.52 -11.89
C LYS A 640 -8.25 -2.93 -10.68
N HIS A 641 -8.89 -2.97 -9.51
CA HIS A 641 -8.32 -2.46 -8.27
C HIS A 641 -6.95 -3.12 -8.06
N PRO A 642 -5.86 -2.34 -8.08
CA PRO A 642 -4.54 -2.92 -8.26
C PRO A 642 -4.03 -3.56 -6.96
N ALA A 643 -4.46 -3.07 -5.80
CA ALA A 643 -4.05 -3.55 -4.48
C ALA A 643 -5.06 -4.56 -3.95
N SER A 644 -4.60 -5.55 -3.19
CA SER A 644 -5.50 -6.48 -2.54
C SER A 644 -6.05 -5.90 -1.25
N LEU A 645 -7.35 -6.06 -1.06
CA LEU A 645 -8.06 -5.73 0.16
C LEU A 645 -8.24 -6.98 1.01
N LEU A 646 -8.32 -6.78 2.32
CA LEU A 646 -8.60 -7.80 3.32
C LEU A 646 -9.50 -7.18 4.37
N LEU A 647 -10.67 -7.78 4.57
CA LEU A 647 -11.69 -7.29 5.49
C LEU A 647 -12.00 -8.35 6.54
N GLU A 648 -12.17 -7.92 7.78
CA GLU A 648 -12.56 -8.77 8.88
C GLU A 648 -14.02 -9.19 8.79
N LYS A 649 -14.39 -10.22 9.55
CA LYS A 649 -15.79 -10.64 9.68
C LYS A 649 -16.72 -9.46 10.00
N ASN A 650 -17.80 -9.37 9.22
CA ASN A 650 -18.87 -8.37 9.26
C ASN A 650 -18.41 -6.93 8.99
N GLU A 651 -17.14 -6.70 8.63
CA GLU A 651 -16.61 -5.37 8.33
C GLU A 651 -17.20 -4.80 7.05
N VAL A 652 -17.37 -3.47 7.05
CA VAL A 652 -17.68 -2.68 5.88
C VAL A 652 -16.61 -1.63 5.65
N LEU A 653 -15.94 -1.72 4.50
CA LEU A 653 -15.04 -0.68 4.01
C LEU A 653 -15.79 0.26 3.05
N THR A 654 -15.53 1.55 3.11
CA THR A 654 -16.11 2.53 2.18
C THR A 654 -15.03 3.12 1.28
N CYS A 655 -15.28 3.12 -0.02
CA CYS A 655 -14.49 3.76 -1.05
C CYS A 655 -15.32 4.92 -1.65
N ASN A 656 -14.73 6.11 -1.82
CA ASN A 656 -15.46 7.23 -2.42
C ASN A 656 -15.60 7.08 -3.94
N GLY A 657 -14.55 6.58 -4.61
CA GLY A 657 -14.55 6.37 -6.04
C GLY A 657 -13.26 5.69 -6.49
N CYS A 658 -12.98 5.79 -7.79
CA CYS A 658 -11.69 5.46 -8.38
C CYS A 658 -10.65 6.51 -8.00
N HIS A 659 -9.37 6.12 -8.01
CA HIS A 659 -8.26 6.97 -7.62
C HIS A 659 -7.18 6.95 -8.71
N ASP A 660 -6.63 8.12 -9.03
CA ASP A 660 -5.38 8.21 -9.77
C ASP A 660 -4.22 7.95 -8.79
N PRO A 661 -3.44 6.86 -8.95
CA PRO A 661 -2.34 6.58 -8.04
C PRO A 661 -1.23 7.65 -8.05
N GLU A 662 -1.22 8.57 -9.03
CA GLU A 662 -0.33 9.74 -9.06
C GLU A 662 -0.83 10.90 -8.18
N ASN A 663 -2.06 10.85 -7.67
CA ASN A 663 -2.59 11.89 -6.79
C ASN A 663 -2.30 11.59 -5.32
N ASP A 664 -1.94 12.63 -4.55
CA ASP A 664 -1.64 12.48 -3.12
C ASP A 664 -2.86 12.34 -2.21
N ILE A 665 -4.06 12.44 -2.78
CA ILE A 665 -5.33 12.31 -2.05
C ILE A 665 -5.43 10.88 -1.49
N PRO A 666 -5.47 10.69 -0.17
CA PRO A 666 -5.61 9.35 0.38
C PRO A 666 -7.02 8.83 0.08
N HIS A 667 -7.20 7.62 -0.45
CA HIS A 667 -8.52 7.10 -0.89
C HIS A 667 -9.13 6.02 0.02
N ALA A 668 -8.45 5.68 1.14
CA ALA A 668 -8.88 4.67 2.12
C ALA A 668 -8.92 5.17 3.58
N ARG A 669 -8.79 6.48 3.79
CA ARG A 669 -8.95 7.09 5.13
C ARG A 669 -10.42 7.00 5.54
N THR A 670 -10.71 6.12 6.50
CA THR A 670 -12.07 5.96 7.06
C THR A 670 -12.36 6.95 8.20
N ASP A 671 -11.33 7.56 8.75
CA ASP A 671 -11.38 8.53 9.84
C ASP A 671 -11.64 9.97 9.35
N VAL A 672 -11.57 10.21 8.04
CA VAL A 672 -11.80 11.52 7.41
C VAL A 672 -12.69 11.37 6.18
N GLN A 673 -13.73 12.19 6.08
CA GLN A 673 -14.57 12.25 4.90
C GLN A 673 -13.87 13.06 3.80
N LEU A 674 -13.62 12.42 2.67
CA LEU A 674 -13.05 13.07 1.49
C LEU A 674 -14.18 13.60 0.60
N ALA A 675 -13.84 14.55 -0.28
CA ALA A 675 -14.76 15.00 -1.30
C ALA A 675 -15.21 13.82 -2.19
N SER A 676 -16.51 13.76 -2.48
CA SER A 676 -17.08 12.80 -3.43
C SER A 676 -17.88 13.56 -4.49
N ALA A 677 -17.72 13.14 -5.74
CA ALA A 677 -18.48 13.62 -6.89
C ALA A 677 -19.95 13.21 -6.81
N ASN A 678 -20.28 12.08 -6.16
CA ASN A 678 -21.65 11.63 -6.00
C ASN A 678 -22.35 12.40 -4.85
N PRO A 679 -23.30 13.31 -5.16
CA PRO A 679 -23.99 14.09 -4.14
C PRO A 679 -24.97 13.26 -3.28
N GLY A 680 -25.25 12.01 -3.69
CA GLY A 680 -26.24 11.15 -3.06
C GLY A 680 -27.65 11.73 -3.05
N ALA A 681 -28.48 11.24 -2.15
CA ALA A 681 -29.88 11.61 -2.03
C ALA A 681 -30.07 13.10 -1.71
N PRO A 682 -31.09 13.76 -2.29
CA PRO A 682 -31.32 15.20 -2.11
C PRO A 682 -31.81 15.61 -0.71
N GLY A 683 -32.18 14.67 0.16
CA GLY A 683 -32.59 14.92 1.53
C GLY A 683 -33.09 13.67 2.26
N ASP A 684 -33.25 13.76 3.58
CA ASP A 684 -33.70 12.67 4.44
C ASP A 684 -35.08 12.13 4.03
N GLY A 685 -35.21 10.80 3.94
CA GLY A 685 -36.49 10.14 3.65
C GLY A 685 -37.02 10.37 2.23
N MET A 686 -36.21 10.91 1.32
CA MET A 686 -36.62 11.24 -0.06
C MET A 686 -36.31 10.09 -1.02
N ALA A 687 -37.16 9.93 -2.04
CA ALA A 687 -36.82 9.12 -3.21
C ALA A 687 -35.89 9.90 -4.14
N PHE A 688 -35.15 9.18 -4.98
CA PHE A 688 -34.36 9.79 -6.05
C PHE A 688 -35.29 10.35 -7.14
N PRO A 689 -34.95 11.51 -7.76
CA PRO A 689 -35.76 12.10 -8.82
C PRO A 689 -36.04 11.11 -9.96
N ASN A 690 -37.30 11.02 -10.39
CA ASN A 690 -37.77 10.18 -11.51
C ASN A 690 -37.48 8.67 -11.38
N ALA A 691 -37.03 8.21 -10.21
CA ALA A 691 -36.82 6.81 -9.89
C ALA A 691 -37.99 6.24 -9.06
N ASN A 692 -37.98 4.93 -8.86
CA ASN A 692 -38.99 4.19 -8.09
C ASN A 692 -39.21 4.83 -6.70
N PRO A 693 -40.40 5.41 -6.43
CA PRO A 693 -40.65 6.18 -5.22
C PRO A 693 -40.79 5.32 -3.94
N LEU A 694 -40.79 3.99 -4.09
CA LEU A 694 -40.78 3.06 -2.96
C LEU A 694 -39.40 2.97 -2.31
N ILE A 695 -38.33 3.16 -3.09
CA ILE A 695 -36.94 3.17 -2.62
C ILE A 695 -36.62 4.60 -2.17
N ARG A 696 -36.35 4.76 -0.87
CA ARG A 696 -36.11 6.06 -0.25
C ARG A 696 -34.83 5.99 0.55
N ALA A 697 -33.99 7.00 0.38
CA ALA A 697 -32.83 7.21 1.23
C ALA A 697 -33.27 7.48 2.67
N ILE A 698 -32.56 6.93 3.65
CA ILE A 698 -32.81 7.20 5.06
C ILE A 698 -32.29 8.60 5.39
N ASN A 699 -31.05 8.89 4.97
CA ASN A 699 -30.36 10.14 5.22
C ASN A 699 -30.06 10.88 3.92
N TRP A 700 -29.93 12.20 4.05
CA TRP A 700 -29.30 13.04 3.05
C TRP A 700 -27.90 12.50 2.69
N GLN A 701 -27.56 12.52 1.39
CA GLN A 701 -26.33 11.96 0.79
C GLN A 701 -26.18 10.44 0.76
N ASP A 702 -27.16 9.66 1.24
CA ASP A 702 -27.17 8.22 0.97
C ASP A 702 -27.12 8.00 -0.55
N THR A 703 -26.30 7.06 -0.98
CA THR A 703 -26.20 6.62 -2.37
C THR A 703 -27.40 5.76 -2.76
N MET A 704 -27.59 5.52 -4.06
CA MET A 704 -28.65 4.62 -4.51
C MET A 704 -28.44 3.19 -3.95
N ALA A 705 -27.21 2.70 -3.87
CA ALA A 705 -26.90 1.39 -3.30
C ALA A 705 -27.28 1.29 -1.82
N GLU A 706 -26.97 2.30 -1.01
CA GLU A 706 -27.37 2.35 0.40
C GLU A 706 -28.90 2.35 0.55
N ALA A 707 -29.60 3.19 -0.22
CA ALA A 707 -31.06 3.25 -0.21
C ALA A 707 -31.72 1.94 -0.66
N LEU A 708 -31.12 1.22 -1.62
CA LEU A 708 -31.60 -0.07 -2.08
C LEU A 708 -31.42 -1.15 -1.01
N VAL A 709 -30.25 -1.22 -0.37
CA VAL A 709 -29.97 -2.16 0.74
C VAL A 709 -30.97 -1.97 1.87
N ASP A 710 -31.27 -0.72 2.23
CA ASP A 710 -32.26 -0.41 3.27
C ASP A 710 -33.68 -0.82 2.86
N TYR A 711 -34.05 -0.60 1.60
CA TYR A 711 -35.36 -1.02 1.07
C TYR A 711 -35.53 -2.54 1.05
N LEU A 712 -34.48 -3.27 0.65
CA LEU A 712 -34.49 -4.74 0.58
C LEU A 712 -34.31 -5.40 1.96
N GLY A 713 -33.68 -4.70 2.91
CA GLY A 713 -33.30 -5.25 4.21
C GLY A 713 -32.17 -6.28 4.15
N GLN A 714 -31.41 -6.29 3.06
CA GLN A 714 -30.27 -7.18 2.81
C GLN A 714 -29.37 -6.58 1.73
N ILE A 715 -28.10 -7.02 1.67
CA ILE A 715 -27.22 -6.69 0.55
C ILE A 715 -27.56 -7.61 -0.63
N PRO A 716 -28.01 -7.07 -1.78
CA PRO A 716 -28.31 -7.87 -2.97
C PRO A 716 -27.00 -8.38 -3.57
N ALA A 717 -26.57 -9.57 -3.13
CA ALA A 717 -25.33 -10.19 -3.59
C ALA A 717 -25.61 -11.35 -4.53
N THR A 718 -24.97 -11.33 -5.69
CA THR A 718 -24.90 -12.48 -6.60
C THR A 718 -23.54 -13.11 -6.43
N TRP A 719 -23.46 -14.29 -5.85
CA TRP A 719 -22.19 -14.99 -5.71
C TRP A 719 -21.67 -15.47 -7.08
N ALA A 720 -20.41 -15.91 -7.17
CA ALA A 720 -19.82 -16.20 -8.49
C ALA A 720 -20.56 -17.27 -9.30
N ASN A 721 -21.44 -18.10 -8.73
CA ASN A 721 -22.28 -19.00 -9.54
C ASN A 721 -23.25 -18.26 -10.45
N ILE A 722 -23.69 -17.03 -10.13
CA ILE A 722 -24.76 -16.33 -10.83
C ILE A 722 -24.31 -14.88 -11.14
N LEU A 723 -24.51 -14.46 -12.39
CA LEU A 723 -24.49 -13.06 -12.81
C LEU A 723 -25.93 -12.70 -13.20
N SER A 724 -26.59 -11.82 -12.47
CA SER A 724 -27.98 -11.48 -12.72
C SER A 724 -28.29 -10.02 -12.49
N PHE A 725 -29.24 -9.50 -13.27
CA PHE A 725 -29.75 -8.15 -13.16
C PHE A 725 -31.24 -8.17 -12.85
N GLU A 726 -31.67 -7.28 -11.97
CA GLU A 726 -33.07 -6.92 -11.74
C GLU A 726 -33.19 -5.39 -11.75
N ASP A 727 -34.21 -4.85 -12.42
CA ASP A 727 -34.47 -3.42 -12.39
C ASP A 727 -35.26 -3.05 -11.14
N PHE A 728 -34.65 -2.27 -10.26
CA PHE A 728 -35.30 -1.74 -9.06
C PHE A 728 -35.75 -0.28 -9.22
N TRP A 729 -35.19 0.44 -10.20
CA TRP A 729 -35.20 1.91 -10.21
C TRP A 729 -36.19 2.53 -11.18
N SER A 730 -36.59 1.85 -12.26
CA SER A 730 -37.67 2.38 -13.10
C SER A 730 -39.00 2.49 -12.31
N ASP A 731 -39.89 3.41 -12.72
CA ASP A 731 -41.24 3.54 -12.17
C ASP A 731 -42.32 3.33 -13.25
N PRO A 732 -42.99 2.16 -13.31
CA PRO A 732 -42.71 0.95 -12.51
C PRO A 732 -41.41 0.24 -12.96
N PRO A 733 -40.86 -0.66 -12.12
CA PRO A 733 -39.78 -1.57 -12.51
C PRO A 733 -40.07 -2.33 -13.82
N ASP A 734 -39.04 -2.48 -14.68
CA ASP A 734 -39.16 -3.16 -15.97
C ASP A 734 -38.58 -4.58 -15.93
N ASP A 735 -39.45 -5.56 -15.66
CA ASP A 735 -39.10 -7.00 -15.63
C ASP A 735 -38.50 -7.50 -16.96
N SER A 736 -38.69 -6.79 -18.08
CA SER A 736 -38.13 -7.23 -19.38
C SER A 736 -36.62 -7.02 -19.50
N LEU A 737 -36.03 -6.23 -18.60
CA LEU A 737 -34.59 -6.01 -18.52
C LEU A 737 -33.88 -7.08 -17.68
N ALA A 738 -34.62 -7.85 -16.89
CA ALA A 738 -34.04 -8.83 -15.98
C ALA A 738 -33.43 -10.03 -16.71
N PHE A 739 -32.26 -10.48 -16.26
CA PHE A 739 -31.59 -11.66 -16.78
C PHE A 739 -30.80 -12.39 -15.68
N SER A 740 -30.48 -13.66 -15.92
CA SER A 740 -29.66 -14.47 -15.02
C SER A 740 -28.82 -15.46 -15.84
N ASN A 741 -27.51 -15.35 -15.73
CA ASN A 741 -26.53 -16.23 -16.35
C ASN A 741 -25.81 -17.02 -15.26
N THR A 742 -25.96 -18.34 -15.22
CA THR A 742 -25.45 -19.20 -14.13
C THR A 742 -24.53 -20.31 -14.60
N TYR A 743 -23.55 -20.68 -13.78
CA TYR A 743 -22.71 -21.86 -14.02
C TYR A 743 -23.50 -23.16 -14.03
N ALA A 744 -24.70 -23.20 -13.43
CA ALA A 744 -25.56 -24.38 -13.51
C ALA A 744 -26.05 -24.70 -14.94
N ASP A 745 -26.00 -23.71 -15.84
CA ASP A 745 -26.39 -23.86 -17.24
C ASP A 745 -25.23 -24.36 -18.14
N LEU A 746 -24.01 -24.46 -17.59
CA LEU A 746 -22.87 -25.04 -18.30
C LEU A 746 -23.12 -26.53 -18.60
N THR A 747 -22.87 -26.90 -19.86
CA THR A 747 -22.88 -28.32 -20.29
C THR A 747 -21.49 -28.97 -20.22
N THR A 748 -20.47 -28.15 -19.95
CA THR A 748 -19.07 -28.50 -19.70
C THR A 748 -18.77 -28.48 -18.20
N PRO A 749 -17.56 -28.89 -17.75
CA PRO A 749 -17.21 -28.82 -16.34
C PRO A 749 -17.40 -27.40 -15.76
N VAL A 750 -17.99 -27.34 -14.58
CA VAL A 750 -18.25 -26.09 -13.84
C VAL A 750 -17.02 -25.68 -13.02
N PRO A 751 -16.71 -24.38 -12.87
CA PRO A 751 -15.48 -23.94 -12.20
C PRO A 751 -15.55 -23.92 -10.67
N VAL A 752 -16.58 -24.49 -10.05
CA VAL A 752 -16.76 -24.39 -8.59
C VAL A 752 -15.93 -25.41 -7.82
N ASN A 753 -15.32 -24.99 -6.71
CA ASN A 753 -14.53 -25.87 -5.84
C ASN A 753 -15.33 -27.00 -5.18
N ASN A 754 -16.65 -26.84 -5.03
CA ASN A 754 -17.56 -27.88 -4.57
C ASN A 754 -18.90 -27.78 -5.32
N SER A 755 -19.42 -28.92 -5.79
CA SER A 755 -20.71 -29.01 -6.46
C SER A 755 -21.89 -28.40 -5.68
N THR A 756 -21.84 -28.34 -4.34
CA THR A 756 -22.88 -27.68 -3.53
C THR A 756 -22.94 -26.18 -3.78
N CYS A 757 -21.84 -25.55 -4.17
CA CYS A 757 -21.76 -24.12 -4.45
C CYS A 757 -22.61 -23.71 -5.66
N LEU A 758 -23.06 -24.64 -6.52
CA LEU A 758 -24.00 -24.31 -7.58
C LEU A 758 -25.39 -23.90 -7.04
N THR A 759 -25.76 -24.39 -5.86
CA THR A 759 -27.10 -24.19 -5.27
C THR A 759 -27.09 -23.48 -3.93
N ASP A 760 -26.01 -23.61 -3.15
CA ASP A 760 -25.86 -23.07 -1.80
C ASP A 760 -24.46 -22.46 -1.66
N TRP A 761 -24.31 -21.23 -2.16
CA TRP A 761 -23.04 -20.52 -2.13
C TRP A 761 -22.81 -19.90 -0.75
N ASN A 762 -21.61 -20.09 -0.22
CA ASN A 762 -21.17 -19.54 1.07
C ASN A 762 -19.73 -19.00 0.95
N ALA A 763 -19.17 -18.50 2.06
CA ALA A 763 -17.84 -17.88 2.08
C ALA A 763 -16.67 -18.81 1.68
N ASP A 764 -16.85 -20.14 1.78
CA ASP A 764 -15.84 -21.12 1.36
C ASP A 764 -15.93 -21.47 -0.14
N CYS A 765 -17.01 -21.04 -0.81
CA CYS A 765 -17.24 -21.28 -2.23
C CYS A 765 -16.43 -20.31 -3.10
N LYS A 766 -15.88 -20.83 -4.18
CA LYS A 766 -15.11 -20.05 -5.16
C LYS A 766 -15.12 -20.70 -6.53
N ALA A 767 -14.98 -19.87 -7.56
CA ALA A 767 -14.84 -20.34 -8.93
C ALA A 767 -13.38 -20.21 -9.42
N THR A 768 -12.76 -21.35 -9.71
CA THR A 768 -11.37 -21.47 -10.16
C THR A 768 -11.35 -21.94 -11.61
N ILE A 769 -10.92 -21.10 -12.54
CA ILE A 769 -10.97 -21.42 -13.97
C ILE A 769 -9.58 -21.81 -14.50
N ASN A 770 -9.40 -23.11 -14.77
CA ASN A 770 -8.23 -23.66 -15.48
C ASN A 770 -8.54 -23.91 -16.96
N TYR A 771 -7.58 -23.66 -17.86
CA TYR A 771 -7.78 -23.81 -19.31
C TYR A 771 -8.20 -25.23 -19.71
N LEU A 772 -7.40 -26.25 -19.35
CA LEU A 772 -7.66 -27.63 -19.78
C LEU A 772 -8.91 -28.24 -19.14
N GLU A 773 -9.28 -27.79 -17.94
CA GLU A 773 -10.42 -28.34 -17.21
C GLU A 773 -11.74 -27.68 -17.61
N HIS A 774 -11.73 -26.40 -17.97
CA HIS A 774 -12.97 -25.63 -18.16
C HIS A 774 -13.11 -25.04 -19.57
N ILE A 775 -12.03 -24.56 -20.18
CA ILE A 775 -12.07 -23.87 -21.48
C ILE A 775 -11.91 -24.85 -22.65
N GLN A 776 -10.92 -25.75 -22.60
CA GLN A 776 -10.73 -26.78 -23.63
C GLN A 776 -12.00 -27.63 -23.86
N PRO A 777 -12.73 -28.08 -22.83
CA PRO A 777 -13.98 -28.80 -23.02
C PRO A 777 -15.07 -28.02 -23.76
N ILE A 778 -15.06 -26.68 -23.70
CA ILE A 778 -15.99 -25.85 -24.48
C ILE A 778 -15.73 -26.05 -25.98
N TRP A 779 -14.45 -26.10 -26.39
CA TRP A 779 -14.08 -26.33 -27.79
C TRP A 779 -14.48 -27.71 -28.28
N ASP A 780 -14.44 -28.70 -27.40
CA ASP A 780 -14.70 -30.10 -27.73
C ASP A 780 -16.19 -30.49 -27.68
N ALA A 781 -17.03 -29.71 -27.00
CA ALA A 781 -18.44 -30.09 -26.85
C ALA A 781 -19.20 -30.04 -28.18
N CYS A 782 -19.92 -31.12 -28.48
CA CYS A 782 -20.81 -31.19 -29.63
C CYS A 782 -22.13 -30.46 -29.35
N ARG A 783 -22.45 -29.45 -30.14
CA ARG A 783 -23.66 -28.62 -30.01
C ARG A 783 -24.46 -28.63 -31.30
N THR A 784 -25.78 -28.41 -31.19
CA THR A 784 -26.63 -28.18 -32.36
C THR A 784 -26.54 -26.70 -32.72
N ILE A 785 -25.92 -26.37 -33.84
CA ILE A 785 -25.77 -24.97 -34.30
C ILE A 785 -27.06 -24.48 -34.98
N PRO A 786 -27.27 -23.17 -35.21
CA PRO A 786 -28.51 -22.65 -35.80
C PRO A 786 -28.93 -23.27 -37.14
N SER A 787 -27.99 -23.84 -37.92
CA SER A 787 -28.30 -24.59 -39.15
C SER A 787 -29.01 -25.94 -38.92
N GLY A 788 -29.03 -26.42 -37.67
CA GLY A 788 -29.53 -27.73 -37.27
C GLY A 788 -28.47 -28.85 -37.29
N ASP A 789 -27.24 -28.56 -37.70
CA ASP A 789 -26.13 -29.52 -37.68
C ASP A 789 -25.54 -29.68 -36.28
N VAL A 790 -24.98 -30.86 -35.97
CA VAL A 790 -24.22 -31.09 -34.74
C VAL A 790 -22.73 -30.90 -35.01
N LYS A 791 -22.13 -29.86 -34.41
CA LYS A 791 -20.72 -29.48 -34.58
C LYS A 791 -20.08 -29.16 -33.23
N SER A 792 -18.76 -29.33 -33.12
CA SER A 792 -17.92 -28.73 -32.09
C SER A 792 -16.91 -27.77 -32.74
N CYS A 793 -16.33 -26.86 -31.96
CA CYS A 793 -15.25 -25.99 -32.45
C CYS A 793 -14.09 -26.83 -32.96
N THR A 794 -13.71 -27.88 -32.23
CA THR A 794 -12.63 -28.80 -32.65
C THR A 794 -12.98 -29.69 -33.83
N SER A 795 -14.25 -29.81 -34.23
CA SER A 795 -14.63 -30.51 -35.47
C SER A 795 -14.46 -29.62 -36.72
N CYS A 796 -14.54 -28.30 -36.57
CA CYS A 796 -14.32 -27.34 -37.65
C CYS A 796 -12.86 -26.87 -37.71
N HIS A 797 -12.21 -26.74 -36.55
CA HIS A 797 -10.84 -26.29 -36.35
C HIS A 797 -9.90 -27.46 -36.01
N ASP A 798 -9.88 -28.46 -36.89
CA ASP A 798 -8.97 -29.61 -36.82
C ASP A 798 -8.05 -29.67 -38.04
N LYS A 799 -6.99 -30.48 -37.94
CA LYS A 799 -6.14 -30.80 -39.10
C LYS A 799 -6.98 -31.51 -40.15
N ALA A 800 -6.77 -31.14 -41.41
CA ALA A 800 -7.53 -31.63 -42.58
C ALA A 800 -7.53 -33.17 -42.78
N ASP A 801 -6.71 -33.91 -42.03
CA ASP A 801 -6.50 -35.36 -42.17
C ASP A 801 -7.25 -36.22 -41.13
N ASN A 802 -8.02 -35.62 -40.21
CA ASN A 802 -8.79 -36.36 -39.22
C ASN A 802 -10.17 -36.75 -39.76
N ASN A 803 -10.54 -38.02 -39.61
CA ASN A 803 -11.79 -38.55 -40.14
C ASN A 803 -12.98 -37.85 -39.44
N PRO A 804 -13.84 -37.11 -40.18
CA PRO A 804 -14.97 -36.30 -39.67
C PRO A 804 -15.90 -36.99 -38.66
N GLN A 805 -15.95 -38.32 -38.69
CA GLN A 805 -16.90 -39.16 -37.95
C GLN A 805 -16.50 -39.43 -36.50
N ASP A 806 -15.27 -39.11 -36.09
CA ASP A 806 -14.72 -39.56 -34.80
C ASP A 806 -14.94 -38.59 -33.63
N LYS A 807 -15.40 -37.34 -33.85
CA LYS A 807 -15.62 -36.35 -32.77
C LYS A 807 -17.09 -35.98 -32.52
N CYS A 808 -17.86 -35.65 -33.56
CA CYS A 808 -19.30 -35.37 -33.46
C CYS A 808 -20.07 -36.02 -34.62
N PRO A 809 -21.33 -36.47 -34.41
CA PRO A 809 -22.18 -37.03 -35.46
C PRO A 809 -22.67 -35.94 -36.43
N GLY A 810 -21.80 -35.50 -37.34
CA GLY A 810 -22.09 -34.42 -38.28
C GLY A 810 -20.95 -34.06 -39.24
N GLY A 811 -19.75 -34.61 -39.02
CA GLY A 811 -18.58 -34.46 -39.89
C GLY A 811 -17.87 -33.10 -39.79
N GLY A 812 -16.53 -33.11 -39.74
CA GLY A 812 -15.68 -31.92 -39.75
C GLY A 812 -15.71 -31.12 -41.06
N GLY A 813 -15.44 -29.82 -40.92
CA GLY A 813 -15.31 -28.87 -42.03
C GLY A 813 -13.99 -29.03 -42.78
N SER A 814 -13.80 -28.25 -43.86
CA SER A 814 -12.46 -28.09 -44.45
C SER A 814 -11.57 -27.39 -43.42
N GLY A 815 -10.64 -28.12 -42.82
CA GLY A 815 -9.72 -27.57 -41.82
C GLY A 815 -9.05 -26.27 -42.31
N GLY A 816 -8.94 -25.29 -41.41
CA GLY A 816 -8.26 -24.02 -41.63
C GLY A 816 -6.95 -23.93 -40.84
N ASP A 817 -6.35 -22.73 -40.81
CA ASP A 817 -5.05 -22.48 -40.14
C ASP A 817 -5.16 -22.47 -38.61
N LEU A 818 -6.34 -22.20 -38.03
CA LEU A 818 -6.61 -22.27 -36.58
C LEU A 818 -6.90 -23.71 -36.14
N LEU A 819 -6.12 -24.23 -35.17
CA LEU A 819 -6.23 -25.59 -34.63
C LEU A 819 -6.57 -25.58 -33.13
N LEU A 820 -7.74 -26.11 -32.77
CA LEU A 820 -8.28 -26.02 -31.40
C LEU A 820 -8.21 -27.34 -30.60
N GLY A 821 -7.38 -28.29 -31.04
CA GLY A 821 -7.16 -29.55 -30.32
C GLY A 821 -6.44 -29.36 -28.98
N GLY A 822 -6.89 -30.07 -27.94
CA GLY A 822 -6.27 -30.07 -26.61
C GLY A 822 -5.00 -30.92 -26.48
N ASP A 823 -4.50 -31.49 -27.58
CA ASP A 823 -3.27 -32.28 -27.59
C ASP A 823 -2.01 -31.39 -27.45
N PRO A 824 -0.88 -31.94 -26.97
CA PRO A 824 0.40 -31.25 -27.00
C PRO A 824 0.75 -30.76 -28.41
N ALA A 825 1.29 -29.53 -28.49
CA ALA A 825 1.64 -28.92 -29.75
C ALA A 825 2.75 -29.72 -30.47
N PRO A 826 2.62 -30.01 -31.78
CA PRO A 826 3.62 -30.78 -32.52
C PRO A 826 5.02 -30.15 -32.55
N TRP A 827 5.09 -28.82 -32.43
CA TRP A 827 6.35 -28.06 -32.43
C TRP A 827 6.95 -27.88 -31.03
N ASP A 828 6.13 -27.93 -29.97
CA ASP A 828 6.58 -27.90 -28.58
C ASP A 828 5.62 -28.71 -27.69
N PRO A 829 5.92 -29.98 -27.38
CA PRO A 829 5.01 -30.85 -26.63
C PRO A 829 4.82 -30.44 -25.17
N ARG A 830 5.52 -29.40 -24.69
CA ARG A 830 5.33 -28.82 -23.35
C ARG A 830 4.12 -27.87 -23.29
N GLN A 831 3.57 -27.50 -24.45
CA GLN A 831 2.44 -26.57 -24.58
C GLN A 831 1.26 -27.27 -25.26
N VAL A 832 0.03 -26.83 -24.99
CA VAL A 832 -1.17 -27.34 -25.66
C VAL A 832 -1.46 -26.54 -26.92
N GLN A 833 -1.76 -27.25 -28.01
CA GLN A 833 -1.91 -26.65 -29.34
C GLN A 833 -2.96 -25.54 -29.37
N SER A 834 -4.18 -25.84 -28.92
CA SER A 834 -5.28 -24.87 -28.90
C SER A 834 -4.96 -23.58 -28.15
N TYR A 835 -4.31 -23.70 -26.98
CA TYR A 835 -3.95 -22.55 -26.16
C TYR A 835 -3.00 -21.62 -26.93
N VAL A 836 -1.94 -22.19 -27.51
CA VAL A 836 -0.94 -21.40 -28.25
C VAL A 836 -1.58 -20.73 -29.46
N GLU A 837 -2.42 -21.43 -30.21
CA GLU A 837 -3.06 -20.90 -31.42
C GLU A 837 -4.04 -19.75 -31.10
N LEU A 838 -4.78 -19.80 -29.99
CA LEU A 838 -5.69 -18.73 -29.57
C LEU A 838 -4.97 -17.41 -29.27
N PHE A 839 -3.77 -17.47 -28.70
CA PHE A 839 -2.97 -16.29 -28.31
C PHE A 839 -1.88 -15.94 -29.33
N LYS A 840 -1.76 -16.68 -30.42
CA LYS A 840 -0.75 -16.44 -31.45
C LYS A 840 -1.08 -15.12 -32.19
N PRO A 841 -0.11 -14.21 -32.36
CA PRO A 841 -0.33 -12.99 -33.13
C PRO A 841 -0.23 -13.25 -34.64
N ASP A 842 -1.20 -12.72 -35.38
CA ASP A 842 -1.16 -12.50 -36.83
C ASP A 842 -0.51 -11.14 -37.09
N TYR A 843 0.36 -11.04 -38.10
CA TYR A 843 1.05 -9.79 -38.46
C TYR A 843 0.44 -9.21 -39.71
N TYR A 844 0.20 -7.90 -39.74
CA TYR A 844 -0.37 -7.20 -40.88
C TYR A 844 0.53 -6.05 -41.34
N GLN A 845 0.60 -5.88 -42.66
CA GLN A 845 1.27 -4.75 -43.31
C GLN A 845 0.38 -4.20 -44.42
N LYS A 846 0.45 -2.89 -44.66
CA LYS A 846 -0.27 -2.25 -45.76
C LYS A 846 0.41 -2.57 -47.09
N ASN A 847 -0.36 -3.07 -48.06
CA ASN A 847 0.13 -3.32 -49.40
C ASN A 847 0.18 -2.01 -50.24
N VAL A 848 0.70 -2.11 -51.46
CA VAL A 848 0.83 -0.98 -52.40
C VAL A 848 -0.50 -0.35 -52.82
N ASP A 849 -1.60 -1.07 -52.69
CA ASP A 849 -2.96 -0.61 -53.02
C ASP A 849 -3.66 0.06 -51.83
N GLY A 850 -3.03 0.02 -50.64
CA GLY A 850 -3.54 0.61 -49.41
C GLY A 850 -4.38 -0.32 -48.56
N ASP A 851 -4.44 -1.61 -48.88
CA ASP A 851 -5.15 -2.62 -48.09
C ASP A 851 -4.21 -3.29 -47.08
N TRP A 852 -4.72 -3.65 -45.90
CA TRP A 852 -3.94 -4.46 -44.96
C TRP A 852 -3.95 -5.93 -45.39
N ILE A 853 -2.76 -6.52 -45.47
CA ILE A 853 -2.56 -7.93 -45.77
C ILE A 853 -1.79 -8.60 -44.64
N GLU A 854 -2.13 -9.86 -44.36
CA GLU A 854 -1.38 -10.67 -43.41
C GLU A 854 0.02 -11.01 -43.99
N VAL A 855 1.04 -10.94 -43.14
CA VAL A 855 2.45 -11.17 -43.50
C VAL A 855 3.12 -12.12 -42.50
N ASP A 856 4.25 -12.70 -42.89
CA ASP A 856 5.02 -13.59 -42.02
C ASP A 856 5.62 -12.79 -40.83
N PRO A 857 5.72 -13.35 -39.62
CA PRO A 857 6.36 -12.70 -38.47
C PRO A 857 7.81 -12.24 -38.70
N ASN A 858 8.51 -12.79 -39.69
CA ASN A 858 9.88 -12.39 -40.07
C ASN A 858 9.91 -11.32 -41.17
N THR A 859 8.76 -10.77 -41.58
CA THR A 859 8.68 -9.69 -42.56
C THR A 859 9.34 -8.42 -41.99
N ASP A 860 10.14 -7.75 -42.82
CA ASP A 860 10.84 -6.52 -42.44
C ASP A 860 9.83 -5.38 -42.29
N CYS A 861 9.64 -4.92 -41.05
CA CYS A 861 8.75 -3.83 -40.67
C CYS A 861 9.61 -2.60 -40.33
N PRO A 862 9.95 -1.76 -41.32
CA PRO A 862 10.99 -0.73 -41.20
C PRO A 862 10.68 0.34 -40.14
N ASP A 863 9.40 0.60 -39.90
CA ASP A 863 8.93 1.59 -38.91
C ASP A 863 8.41 0.92 -37.62
N GLY A 864 8.73 -0.36 -37.41
CA GLY A 864 8.38 -1.12 -36.21
C GLY A 864 7.07 -1.90 -36.30
N VAL A 865 6.69 -2.49 -35.17
CA VAL A 865 5.45 -3.26 -35.01
C VAL A 865 4.64 -2.67 -33.85
N GLU A 866 3.45 -2.20 -34.15
CA GLU A 866 2.45 -1.80 -33.17
C GLU A 866 1.70 -3.05 -32.63
N GLY A 867 1.32 -3.01 -31.35
CA GLY A 867 0.61 -4.10 -30.67
C GLY A 867 -0.85 -4.22 -31.11
N GLU A 868 -1.67 -4.86 -30.27
CA GLU A 868 -3.11 -4.83 -30.45
C GLU A 868 -3.63 -3.40 -30.22
N LEU A 869 -4.21 -2.80 -31.26
CA LEU A 869 -4.63 -1.41 -31.26
C LEU A 869 -6.14 -1.27 -31.08
N THR A 870 -6.54 -0.28 -30.28
CA THR A 870 -7.90 0.28 -30.19
C THR A 870 -8.18 1.36 -31.24
N VAL A 871 -7.14 1.81 -31.94
CA VAL A 871 -7.20 2.88 -32.93
C VAL A 871 -6.56 2.43 -34.23
N LEU A 872 -6.92 3.05 -35.35
CA LEU A 872 -6.35 2.71 -36.65
C LEU A 872 -4.82 2.89 -36.63
N PRO A 873 -4.04 1.87 -37.04
CA PRO A 873 -2.58 1.93 -37.07
C PRO A 873 -2.09 3.03 -38.01
N ASN A 874 -0.88 3.54 -37.73
CA ASN A 874 -0.18 4.39 -38.68
C ASN A 874 0.05 3.62 -40.00
N PRO A 875 -0.28 4.18 -41.18
CA PRO A 875 -0.18 3.47 -42.46
C PRO A 875 1.18 2.83 -42.79
N ASP A 876 2.27 3.33 -42.20
CA ASP A 876 3.64 2.87 -42.46
C ASP A 876 4.14 1.84 -41.42
N VAL A 877 3.35 1.55 -40.37
CA VAL A 877 3.73 0.66 -39.26
C VAL A 877 3.01 -0.70 -39.41
N CYS A 878 3.74 -1.80 -39.22
CA CYS A 878 3.12 -3.12 -39.12
C CYS A 878 2.34 -3.20 -37.80
N PHE A 879 1.27 -3.99 -37.73
CA PHE A 879 0.63 -4.27 -36.45
C PHE A 879 0.35 -5.75 -36.25
N THR A 880 0.10 -6.13 -35.00
CA THR A 880 -0.27 -7.49 -34.62
C THR A 880 -1.70 -7.56 -34.12
N ARG A 881 -2.40 -8.65 -34.44
CA ARG A 881 -3.70 -8.98 -33.85
C ARG A 881 -3.68 -10.43 -33.39
N ARG A 882 -4.21 -10.72 -32.20
CA ARG A 882 -4.45 -12.10 -31.76
C ARG A 882 -5.93 -12.41 -31.86
N LEU A 883 -6.31 -13.68 -31.87
CA LEU A 883 -7.72 -14.04 -31.75
C LEU A 883 -8.24 -13.76 -30.33
N MET A 884 -7.44 -14.12 -29.31
CA MET A 884 -7.67 -13.78 -27.92
C MET A 884 -6.47 -13.06 -27.32
N SER A 885 -6.73 -12.19 -26.34
CA SER A 885 -5.74 -11.42 -25.61
C SER A 885 -5.85 -11.69 -24.12
N ALA A 886 -4.72 -12.03 -23.49
CA ALA A 886 -4.66 -12.20 -22.04
C ALA A 886 -4.73 -10.86 -21.27
N ARG A 887 -4.93 -9.74 -21.98
CA ARG A 887 -5.25 -8.44 -21.39
C ARG A 887 -6.69 -8.39 -20.86
N GLY A 888 -7.62 -9.17 -21.42
CA GLY A 888 -9.00 -9.25 -20.97
C GLY A 888 -9.98 -9.64 -22.09
N ALA A 889 -11.25 -9.76 -21.72
CA ALA A 889 -12.33 -10.14 -22.61
C ALA A 889 -12.59 -9.10 -23.71
N ILE A 890 -12.64 -7.80 -23.37
CA ILE A 890 -12.80 -6.71 -24.35
C ILE A 890 -11.63 -6.66 -25.33
N ALA A 891 -10.40 -6.86 -24.85
CA ALA A 891 -9.22 -6.96 -25.72
C ALA A 891 -9.26 -8.19 -26.66
N SER A 892 -10.18 -9.13 -26.42
CA SER A 892 -10.42 -10.32 -27.23
C SER A 892 -11.63 -10.15 -28.16
N ALA A 893 -11.99 -8.90 -28.52
CA ALA A 893 -13.11 -8.57 -29.41
C ALA A 893 -13.18 -9.41 -30.68
N ARG A 894 -12.05 -9.70 -31.35
CA ARG A 894 -12.02 -10.57 -32.56
C ARG A 894 -12.62 -11.95 -32.32
N PHE A 895 -12.51 -12.47 -31.10
CA PHE A 895 -13.16 -13.71 -30.72
C PHE A 895 -14.64 -13.47 -30.45
N PHE A 896 -14.97 -12.52 -29.57
CA PHE A 896 -16.35 -12.32 -29.10
C PHE A 896 -17.31 -11.82 -30.18
N SER A 897 -16.88 -10.93 -31.10
CA SER A 897 -17.69 -10.44 -32.22
C SER A 897 -18.18 -11.54 -33.18
N MET A 898 -17.59 -12.74 -33.09
CA MET A 898 -18.09 -13.93 -33.80
C MET A 898 -19.17 -14.70 -33.05
N PHE A 899 -19.32 -14.52 -31.72
CA PHE A 899 -20.21 -15.31 -30.85
C PHE A 899 -21.29 -14.52 -30.09
N ASP A 900 -21.11 -13.22 -29.84
CA ASP A 900 -22.11 -12.35 -29.24
C ASP A 900 -22.35 -11.03 -30.01
N ASP A 901 -23.29 -10.23 -29.48
CA ASP A 901 -23.65 -8.89 -29.95
C ASP A 901 -23.48 -7.94 -28.75
N ASP A 902 -22.21 -7.68 -28.42
CA ASP A 902 -21.79 -6.80 -27.34
C ASP A 902 -21.16 -5.53 -27.91
N PRO A 903 -21.86 -4.38 -27.81
CA PRO A 903 -21.33 -3.15 -28.39
C PRO A 903 -20.02 -2.70 -27.73
N ASP A 904 -19.74 -3.08 -26.48
CA ASP A 904 -18.57 -2.62 -25.74
C ASP A 904 -17.25 -3.13 -26.36
N ASP A 905 -17.20 -4.38 -26.84
CA ASP A 905 -16.00 -4.96 -27.44
C ASP A 905 -15.99 -4.92 -28.97
N ASP A 906 -17.15 -4.88 -29.63
CA ASP A 906 -17.24 -4.59 -31.07
C ASP A 906 -16.55 -3.26 -31.43
N GLU A 907 -16.52 -2.30 -30.51
CA GLU A 907 -15.80 -1.03 -30.66
C GLU A 907 -14.28 -1.15 -30.57
N TYR A 908 -13.77 -2.17 -29.88
CA TYR A 908 -12.35 -2.46 -29.78
C TYR A 908 -11.82 -3.06 -31.10
N GLU A 909 -12.70 -3.54 -31.99
CA GLU A 909 -12.29 -4.10 -33.27
C GLU A 909 -11.89 -3.04 -34.30
N VAL A 910 -10.60 -3.02 -34.65
CA VAL A 910 -10.12 -2.31 -35.84
C VAL A 910 -10.33 -3.18 -37.08
N ASP A 911 -11.25 -2.75 -37.94
CA ASP A 911 -11.65 -3.46 -39.16
C ASP A 911 -10.54 -3.42 -40.24
N ALA A 912 -9.62 -4.41 -40.18
CA ALA A 912 -8.42 -4.42 -41.02
C ALA A 912 -8.67 -4.85 -42.48
N SER A 913 -9.81 -5.46 -42.81
CA SER A 913 -10.08 -5.89 -44.18
C SER A 913 -11.53 -5.63 -44.58
N SER A 914 -11.74 -4.73 -45.53
CA SER A 914 -12.87 -4.90 -46.43
C SER A 914 -12.62 -6.18 -47.20
N SER A 915 -13.30 -7.27 -46.84
CA SER A 915 -13.30 -8.54 -47.54
C SER A 915 -13.96 -8.39 -48.92
N SER A 916 -13.30 -7.66 -49.81
CA SER A 916 -13.63 -7.57 -51.25
C SER A 916 -13.31 -8.88 -52.00
N GLY A 917 -12.86 -9.92 -51.28
CA GLY A 917 -12.57 -11.26 -51.75
C GLY A 917 -13.58 -12.34 -51.38
N GLY A 918 -14.89 -12.09 -51.46
CA GLY A 918 -15.91 -13.11 -51.79
C GLY A 918 -16.05 -14.38 -50.93
N GLY A 919 -15.49 -14.45 -49.72
CA GLY A 919 -15.79 -15.48 -48.72
C GLY A 919 -16.53 -14.84 -47.55
N SER A 920 -17.77 -15.25 -47.30
CA SER A 920 -18.47 -14.90 -46.06
C SER A 920 -17.66 -15.46 -44.89
N THR A 921 -17.23 -14.62 -43.95
CA THR A 921 -16.80 -15.07 -42.63
C THR A 921 -17.91 -15.97 -42.06
N PRO A 922 -17.61 -17.20 -41.62
CA PRO A 922 -18.62 -18.02 -40.96
C PRO A 922 -19.10 -17.33 -39.69
N GLU A 923 -20.41 -17.04 -39.61
CA GLU A 923 -21.05 -16.47 -38.42
C GLU A 923 -21.18 -17.56 -37.35
N HIS A 924 -20.56 -17.38 -36.17
CA HIS A 924 -20.62 -18.34 -35.06
C HIS A 924 -21.70 -17.99 -34.03
N MET A 925 -22.57 -17.02 -34.33
CA MET A 925 -23.71 -16.62 -33.49
C MET A 925 -24.51 -17.82 -33.00
N GLY A 926 -24.74 -17.88 -31.69
CA GLY A 926 -25.52 -18.93 -31.05
C GLY A 926 -24.84 -20.31 -31.01
N MET A 927 -23.55 -20.41 -31.35
CA MET A 927 -22.79 -21.65 -31.15
C MET A 927 -22.37 -21.86 -29.70
N LEU A 928 -22.04 -20.80 -28.97
CA LEU A 928 -21.73 -20.83 -27.54
C LEU A 928 -22.94 -20.35 -26.75
N THR A 929 -23.15 -20.94 -25.57
CA THR A 929 -24.17 -20.46 -24.62
C THR A 929 -23.67 -19.22 -23.88
N GLU A 930 -24.59 -18.42 -23.35
CA GLU A 930 -24.24 -17.25 -22.53
C GLU A 930 -23.37 -17.64 -21.32
N ALA A 931 -23.58 -18.80 -20.71
CA ALA A 931 -22.76 -19.30 -19.60
C ALA A 931 -21.33 -19.65 -20.04
N GLU A 932 -21.16 -20.20 -21.25
CA GLU A 932 -19.84 -20.49 -21.81
C GLU A 932 -19.09 -19.20 -22.18
N LEU A 933 -19.78 -18.21 -22.77
CA LEU A 933 -19.21 -16.91 -23.08
C LEU A 933 -18.76 -16.16 -21.82
N ARG A 934 -19.61 -16.16 -20.79
CA ARG A 934 -19.27 -15.60 -19.47
C ARG A 934 -18.04 -16.28 -18.87
N LEU A 935 -17.95 -17.61 -18.93
CA LEU A 935 -16.81 -18.35 -18.39
C LEU A 935 -15.49 -18.00 -19.12
N ILE A 936 -15.55 -17.83 -20.44
CA ILE A 936 -14.41 -17.40 -21.25
C ILE A 936 -14.01 -15.96 -20.90
N ALA A 937 -14.98 -15.05 -20.73
CA ALA A 937 -14.72 -13.67 -20.35
C ALA A 937 -14.03 -13.58 -18.97
N GLU A 938 -14.56 -14.28 -17.97
CA GLU A 938 -13.96 -14.37 -16.62
C GLU A 938 -12.53 -14.90 -16.66
N TRP A 939 -12.28 -15.95 -17.46
CA TRP A 939 -10.95 -16.53 -17.62
C TRP A 939 -9.96 -15.57 -18.29
N LEU A 940 -10.37 -14.85 -19.34
CA LEU A 940 -9.52 -13.87 -20.02
C LEU A 940 -9.20 -12.68 -19.11
N ASP A 941 -10.20 -12.13 -18.41
CA ASP A 941 -10.04 -10.98 -17.53
C ASP A 941 -9.17 -11.28 -16.30
N SER A 942 -9.23 -12.52 -15.79
CA SER A 942 -8.38 -12.97 -14.69
C SER A 942 -6.91 -13.13 -15.11
N GLY A 943 -6.63 -13.35 -16.40
CA GLY A 943 -5.28 -13.46 -16.95
C GLY A 943 -5.02 -14.69 -17.83
N ALA A 944 -6.08 -15.36 -18.31
CA ALA A 944 -6.04 -16.51 -19.19
C ALA A 944 -5.19 -17.69 -18.64
N HIS A 945 -5.34 -17.98 -17.33
CA HIS A 945 -4.47 -18.94 -16.65
C HIS A 945 -4.55 -20.34 -17.25
N TYR A 946 -3.38 -20.97 -17.34
CA TYR A 946 -3.29 -22.36 -17.73
C TYR A 946 -3.65 -23.27 -16.55
N TYR A 947 -3.06 -23.01 -15.38
CA TYR A 947 -3.47 -23.53 -14.06
C TYR A 947 -3.65 -22.40 -13.06
N ASN A 948 -4.89 -22.11 -12.71
CA ASN A 948 -5.24 -21.18 -11.64
C ASN A 948 -5.14 -21.82 -10.24
N ASN A 949 -5.25 -23.15 -10.16
CA ASN A 949 -4.96 -23.89 -8.93
C ASN A 949 -3.52 -24.43 -8.94
N ALA A 950 -2.56 -23.64 -8.45
CA ALA A 950 -1.13 -24.00 -8.47
C ALA A 950 -0.84 -25.36 -7.79
N ASP A 951 -1.55 -25.72 -6.73
CA ASP A 951 -1.35 -26.99 -6.00
C ASP A 951 -1.70 -28.24 -6.83
N SER A 952 -2.43 -28.08 -7.93
CA SER A 952 -2.76 -29.16 -8.87
C SER A 952 -1.74 -29.33 -10.00
N PHE A 953 -0.78 -28.41 -10.12
CA PHE A 953 0.25 -28.47 -11.15
C PHE A 953 1.25 -29.59 -10.83
N VAL A 954 1.54 -30.42 -11.84
CA VAL A 954 2.52 -31.51 -11.74
C VAL A 954 3.67 -31.21 -12.69
N LEU A 955 4.89 -31.20 -12.15
CA LEU A 955 6.10 -30.98 -12.94
C LEU A 955 6.31 -32.12 -13.97
N PRO A 956 6.70 -31.79 -15.22
CA PRO A 956 6.99 -32.77 -16.26
C PRO A 956 8.32 -33.51 -16.08
#